data_AF-A0A498JJ41-F1
#
_entry.id   AF-A0A498JJ41-F1
#
_cell.length_a   1.000
_cell.length_b   1.000
_cell.length_c   1.000
_cell.angle_alpha   90.00
_cell.angle_beta   90.00
_cell.angle_gamma   90.00
#
_symmetry.space_group_name_H-M   'P 1'
#
loop_
_entity.id
_entity.type
_entity.pdbx_description
1 polymer ?
#
loop_
_entity_poly.entity_id
_entity_poly.type
_entity_poly.pdbx_seq_one_letter_code
_entity_poly.pdbx_strand_id
1 'polypeptide(L)'
;MEPLWKLFYLLEPAPITLVVTAVGVTFGSAFRALNYGKEMEKNRDLSETSITLDRSQALMIPVMSSISLLLMFYLFTSVSQLLTVFTAVASVSSLFFCISPYIAYLKSQFGLADPYVSRCCSKSFTRIQALLLLLCIGTVSAWLVSGHWILNNLLGISICVAFVSHVRLPNIKICAMLLVCLFVYDIFWVFFSERIFGANVMVSVATQQASNPVHTVANSLSLPGLQMVTKKLELPVKIVFPRNLIGGEIPGGARDFMMLGLGDMAIPAMLLALVLCFDHRRSKDLVNLLDMHSSKGHKYIWYALPGYAIGLVTALAAGILTHSPQPALLYLVPSTLGPIVFISWIRKELAELWDGPLPSMNDKAHQIEVTPLCGVYNENPLSYLVSIDGFNLLIDCGWNDHFDPSLLQPLSRVASTVDAVLLSHPDTLHLGALPYAMKQLGLSAPVFSTEPVYRLGLLTMYDQFLSRKQVSDFDLFTLDDIDSAFQNFTRLTYAQNHHLSGKGEGIVISPHVSGHLLGGTVWKITKDGEDVIYAVDFNHRKEKHLNGINQSAFVRPAVLITDAYNALNNQPYRRQKDKEFTDAIKKTLRSDGNVLLPVDTAGRVMELVQILESCWTEENLNYPIFFLTYVASSTIDYVKSFLEWMSDAIAKSFEKTRENVFNLKRIRLLVSKSELDDAPDGPKVVLASMASLEAGFSHDIFVEWANDPKNLVLFTERAQFGSLARMLQADPPPKAVKVTISKRVPLVGEELIAYEEEQNRIRKEEALKASLVKEEESKASHGADVNTSDPMIIDASNTHSLPDAAGPQGSGYRDILIDGFTPPSTSVAPMFPFYENSTEWDDFGEVINPDDYVIKDEDMDHGAMHVGGDMDGKLDEGSASLILDTRPSKVVSTELTVQVKCSLIYMDFEGRSDARSIKSILSHMAPLKLVLVHGTAEATEHLKQHCLKHVCPHVYAPQIEETIDVTSDLCAYKVQLSEKLMSNVLFKKVGDYEIAWVDSEAGKTENDMLSLQPLSNPPPPHESVLVGDLKMANFKQFLSDKGVQAEFAGGVLRCGEYVTLRKVGDASHKGGGSGTQQIVIEGPLCEDYYKIREYLYSQFYLL
;
A
#
# COMPACT_ATOMS: atom_id res chain seq x y z
N MET A 1 -34.34 64.28 1.95
CA MET A 1 -34.82 64.13 3.34
C MET A 1 -35.96 63.11 3.45
N GLU A 2 -36.91 63.05 2.50
CA GLU A 2 -37.97 62.01 2.46
C GLU A 2 -37.51 60.53 2.50
N PRO A 3 -36.40 60.10 1.87
CA PRO A 3 -36.00 58.68 1.94
C PRO A 3 -35.43 58.26 3.30
N LEU A 4 -34.83 59.18 4.07
CA LEU A 4 -34.26 58.87 5.40
C LEU A 4 -35.35 58.63 6.45
N TRP A 5 -36.49 59.32 6.37
CA TRP A 5 -37.61 59.07 7.28
C TRP A 5 -38.24 57.69 7.09
N LYS A 6 -38.19 57.14 5.85
CA LYS A 6 -38.64 55.78 5.58
C LYS A 6 -37.76 54.71 6.25
N LEU A 7 -36.52 55.02 6.63
CA LEU A 7 -35.69 54.07 7.39
C LEU A 7 -36.18 53.89 8.84
N PHE A 8 -37.02 54.79 9.38
CA PHE A 8 -37.65 54.54 10.69
C PHE A 8 -38.58 53.32 10.68
N TYR A 9 -39.07 52.87 9.51
CA TYR A 9 -39.80 51.61 9.37
C TYR A 9 -38.95 50.38 9.75
N LEU A 10 -37.60 50.48 9.74
CA LEU A 10 -36.73 49.40 10.25
C LEU A 10 -36.79 49.25 11.77
N LEU A 11 -37.19 50.30 12.50
CA LEU A 11 -37.34 50.27 13.95
C LEU A 11 -38.71 49.72 14.39
N GLU A 12 -39.57 49.33 13.45
CA GLU A 12 -40.83 48.67 13.79
C GLU A 12 -40.59 47.30 14.42
N PRO A 13 -41.49 46.83 15.31
CA PRO A 13 -41.35 45.55 15.98
C PRO A 13 -41.17 44.35 15.04
N ALA A 14 -41.80 44.37 13.85
CA ALA A 14 -41.74 43.26 12.89
C ALA A 14 -40.34 43.06 12.27
N PRO A 15 -39.71 44.06 11.62
CA PRO A 15 -38.34 43.93 11.10
C PRO A 15 -37.30 43.64 12.20
N ILE A 16 -37.42 44.23 13.39
CA ILE A 16 -36.54 43.91 14.53
C ILE A 16 -36.68 42.43 14.91
N THR A 17 -37.91 41.93 15.07
CA THR A 17 -38.16 40.53 15.42
C THR A 17 -37.63 39.58 14.35
N LEU A 18 -37.77 39.93 13.07
CA LEU A 18 -37.24 39.13 11.96
C LEU A 18 -35.70 39.06 12.01
N VAL A 19 -35.02 40.20 12.16
CA VAL A 19 -33.55 40.25 12.23
C VAL A 19 -33.03 39.46 13.44
N VAL A 20 -33.62 39.68 14.62
CA VAL A 20 -33.23 38.96 15.85
C VAL A 20 -33.45 37.45 15.70
N THR A 21 -34.58 37.05 15.12
CA THR A 21 -34.87 35.62 14.87
C THR A 21 -33.86 35.02 13.89
N ALA A 22 -33.58 35.70 12.77
CA ALA A 22 -32.65 35.21 11.76
C ALA A 22 -31.21 35.09 12.30
N VAL A 23 -30.74 36.06 13.09
CA VAL A 23 -29.42 36.02 13.75
C VAL A 23 -29.37 34.89 14.79
N GLY A 24 -30.42 34.72 15.59
CA GLY A 24 -30.51 33.63 16.57
C GLY A 24 -30.51 32.24 15.93
N VAL A 25 -31.26 32.06 14.83
CA VAL A 25 -31.37 30.79 14.09
C VAL A 25 -30.06 30.44 13.40
N THR A 26 -29.40 31.41 12.75
CA THR A 26 -28.11 31.17 12.08
C THR A 26 -27.02 30.76 13.06
N PHE A 27 -26.91 31.46 14.21
CA PHE A 27 -25.99 31.10 15.27
C PHE A 27 -26.32 29.74 15.90
N GLY A 28 -27.60 29.49 16.23
CA GLY A 28 -28.05 28.22 16.80
C GLY A 28 -27.81 27.02 15.88
N SER A 29 -28.01 27.20 14.57
CA SER A 29 -27.74 26.18 13.54
C SER A 29 -26.24 25.86 13.47
N ALA A 30 -25.38 26.88 13.43
CA ALA A 30 -23.93 26.70 13.42
C ALA A 30 -23.42 25.99 14.70
N PHE A 31 -23.96 26.35 15.87
CA PHE A 31 -23.61 25.72 17.13
C PHE A 31 -24.08 24.26 17.22
N ARG A 32 -25.30 23.96 16.74
CA ARG A 32 -25.80 22.58 16.68
C ARG A 32 -24.97 21.72 15.72
N ALA A 33 -24.58 22.25 14.57
CA ALA A 33 -23.72 21.57 13.60
C ALA A 33 -22.36 21.20 14.22
N LEU A 34 -21.74 22.11 14.99
CA LEU A 34 -20.51 21.83 15.73
C LEU A 34 -20.70 20.70 16.75
N ASN A 35 -21.76 20.76 17.58
CA ASN A 35 -22.01 19.73 18.60
C ASN A 35 -22.33 18.37 17.98
N TYR A 36 -23.08 18.36 16.87
CA TYR A 36 -23.34 17.14 16.11
C TYR A 36 -22.05 16.54 15.53
N GLY A 37 -21.11 17.38 15.08
CA GLY A 37 -19.75 16.95 14.73
C GLY A 37 -19.02 16.23 15.84
N LYS A 38 -19.04 16.80 17.05
CA LYS A 38 -18.43 16.17 18.23
C LYS A 38 -19.07 14.85 18.61
N GLU A 39 -20.41 14.76 18.51
CA GLU A 39 -21.15 13.51 18.76
C GLU A 39 -20.73 12.39 17.79
N MET A 40 -20.52 12.72 16.51
CA MET A 40 -20.07 11.77 15.49
C MET A 40 -18.62 11.32 15.69
N GLU A 41 -17.72 12.25 16.00
CA GLU A 41 -16.32 11.95 16.32
C GLU A 41 -16.22 10.99 17.52
N LYS A 42 -17.02 11.22 18.57
CA LYS A 42 -17.06 10.37 19.77
C LYS A 42 -17.56 8.95 19.46
N ASN A 43 -18.51 8.80 18.54
CA ASN A 43 -19.13 7.52 18.22
C ASN A 43 -18.42 6.75 17.09
N ARG A 44 -17.33 7.30 16.50
CA ARG A 44 -16.59 6.72 15.36
C ARG A 44 -17.43 6.47 14.09
N ASP A 45 -18.61 7.08 13.97
CA ASP A 45 -19.55 6.90 12.85
C ASP A 45 -19.36 7.93 11.71
N LEU A 46 -18.13 8.38 11.44
CA LEU A 46 -17.90 9.55 10.59
C LEU A 46 -18.29 9.36 9.11
N SER A 47 -18.32 8.13 8.60
CA SER A 47 -18.43 7.85 7.16
C SER A 47 -19.85 7.66 6.63
N GLU A 48 -20.85 7.36 7.47
CA GLU A 48 -22.15 6.87 6.96
C GLU A 48 -23.26 7.92 6.85
N THR A 49 -23.14 9.14 7.41
CA THR A 49 -24.32 10.01 7.61
C THR A 49 -24.16 11.52 7.39
N SER A 50 -22.94 12.04 7.16
CA SER A 50 -22.73 13.46 6.84
C SER A 50 -22.38 13.65 5.36
N ILE A 51 -23.03 14.60 4.70
CA ILE A 51 -22.81 14.89 3.27
C ILE A 51 -21.79 16.03 3.19
N THR A 52 -20.58 15.73 2.72
CA THR A 52 -19.56 16.73 2.40
C THR A 52 -19.77 17.26 1.00
N LEU A 53 -19.78 18.58 0.83
CA LEU A 53 -20.01 19.20 -0.47
C LEU A 53 -18.72 19.34 -1.27
N ASP A 54 -18.66 18.70 -2.43
CA ASP A 54 -17.53 18.80 -3.36
C ASP A 54 -17.59 20.03 -4.27
N ARG A 55 -16.47 20.34 -4.94
CA ARG A 55 -16.36 21.45 -5.89
C ARG A 55 -17.41 21.36 -7.01
N SER A 56 -17.61 20.18 -7.59
CA SER A 56 -18.58 19.95 -8.66
C SER A 56 -20.02 20.10 -8.14
N GLN A 57 -20.31 19.57 -6.96
CA GLN A 57 -21.63 19.67 -6.33
C GLN A 57 -21.98 21.12 -5.99
N ALA A 58 -21.03 21.90 -5.46
CA ALA A 58 -21.22 23.33 -5.16
C ALA A 58 -21.58 24.15 -6.41
N LEU A 59 -20.96 23.86 -7.56
CA LEU A 59 -21.26 24.52 -8.83
C LEU A 59 -22.61 24.10 -9.43
N MET A 60 -23.07 22.87 -9.17
CA MET A 60 -24.33 22.35 -9.68
C MET A 60 -25.56 22.85 -8.91
N ILE A 61 -25.42 23.25 -7.63
CA ILE A 61 -26.55 23.69 -6.79
C ILE A 61 -27.34 24.87 -7.40
N PRO A 62 -26.72 25.99 -7.83
CA PRO A 62 -27.45 27.11 -8.45
C PRO A 62 -28.15 26.74 -9.76
N VAL A 63 -27.55 25.83 -10.54
CA VAL A 63 -28.12 25.33 -11.80
C VAL A 63 -29.37 24.51 -11.53
N MET A 64 -29.29 23.54 -10.60
CA MET A 64 -30.44 22.72 -10.21
C MET A 64 -31.55 23.56 -9.55
N SER A 65 -31.17 24.55 -8.74
CA SER A 65 -32.12 25.50 -8.13
C SER A 65 -32.85 26.33 -9.19
N SER A 66 -32.14 26.75 -10.25
CA SER A 66 -32.72 27.49 -11.39
C SER A 66 -33.72 26.65 -12.17
N ILE A 67 -33.39 25.38 -12.43
CA ILE A 67 -34.30 24.43 -13.09
C ILE A 67 -35.55 24.20 -12.22
N SER A 68 -35.36 23.99 -10.91
CA SER A 68 -36.47 23.80 -9.97
C SER A 68 -37.39 25.03 -9.89
N LEU A 69 -36.81 26.24 -9.90
CA LEU A 69 -37.58 27.49 -9.82
C LEU A 69 -38.40 27.73 -11.09
N LEU A 70 -37.85 27.45 -12.27
CA LEU A 70 -38.61 27.48 -13.53
C LEU A 70 -39.72 26.44 -13.58
N LEU A 71 -39.44 25.23 -13.12
CA LEU A 71 -40.42 24.15 -13.04
C LEU A 71 -41.57 24.53 -12.09
N MET A 72 -41.27 25.19 -10.98
CA MET A 72 -42.26 25.75 -10.06
C MET A 72 -43.07 26.89 -10.68
N PHE A 73 -42.46 27.73 -11.52
CA PHE A 73 -43.15 28.82 -12.21
C PHE A 73 -44.19 28.33 -13.23
N TYR A 74 -43.84 27.33 -14.05
CA TYR A 74 -44.75 26.80 -15.08
C TYR A 74 -45.69 25.69 -14.58
N LEU A 75 -45.27 24.86 -13.62
CA LEU A 75 -46.00 23.68 -13.14
C LEU A 75 -46.41 23.80 -11.66
N PHE A 76 -46.68 25.00 -11.17
CA PHE A 76 -46.92 25.27 -9.74
C PHE A 76 -47.94 24.33 -9.08
N THR A 77 -49.05 24.03 -9.75
CA THR A 77 -50.15 23.22 -9.18
C THR A 77 -49.72 21.78 -8.88
N SER A 78 -49.00 21.13 -9.79
CA SER A 78 -48.53 19.74 -9.58
C SER A 78 -47.33 19.68 -8.64
N VAL A 79 -46.42 20.65 -8.75
CA VAL A 79 -45.17 20.68 -8.00
C VAL A 79 -45.40 21.06 -6.55
N SER A 80 -46.32 22.00 -6.27
CA SER A 80 -46.61 22.44 -4.90
C SER A 80 -47.19 21.33 -4.03
N GLN A 81 -47.98 20.40 -4.58
CA GLN A 81 -48.49 19.25 -3.84
C GLN A 81 -47.37 18.28 -3.44
N LEU A 82 -46.49 17.93 -4.39
CA LEU A 82 -45.33 17.08 -4.14
C LEU A 82 -44.39 17.71 -3.11
N LEU A 83 -44.12 19.02 -3.26
CA LEU A 83 -43.28 19.78 -2.33
C LEU A 83 -43.90 19.85 -0.94
N THR A 84 -45.23 19.95 -0.81
CA THR A 84 -45.92 19.94 0.50
C THR A 84 -45.75 18.60 1.22
N VAL A 85 -45.84 17.47 0.49
CA VAL A 85 -45.61 16.14 1.08
C VAL A 85 -44.15 15.98 1.51
N PHE A 86 -43.20 16.35 0.64
CA PHE A 86 -41.78 16.27 0.96
C PHE A 86 -41.40 17.15 2.15
N THR A 87 -41.88 18.39 2.18
CA THR A 87 -41.63 19.32 3.30
C THR A 87 -42.28 18.85 4.61
N ALA A 88 -43.43 18.18 4.57
CA ALA A 88 -44.03 17.57 5.76
C ALA A 88 -43.16 16.44 6.33
N VAL A 89 -42.64 15.55 5.46
CA VAL A 89 -41.74 14.46 5.88
C VAL A 89 -40.41 15.03 6.42
N ALA A 90 -39.82 15.98 5.70
CA ALA A 90 -38.60 16.67 6.14
C ALA A 90 -38.83 17.36 7.50
N SER A 91 -39.97 18.03 7.70
CA SER A 91 -40.33 18.69 8.96
C SER A 91 -40.38 17.71 10.15
N VAL A 92 -40.97 16.52 9.97
CA VAL A 92 -40.99 15.49 11.03
C VAL A 92 -39.58 15.05 11.40
N SER A 93 -38.75 14.76 10.38
CA SER A 93 -37.36 14.34 10.57
C SER A 93 -36.52 15.43 11.25
N SER A 94 -36.63 16.68 10.79
CA SER A 94 -35.89 17.81 11.33
C SER A 94 -36.31 18.16 12.76
N LEU A 95 -37.60 18.13 13.09
CA LEU A 95 -38.08 18.32 14.47
C LEU A 95 -37.54 17.24 15.40
N PHE A 96 -37.58 15.98 14.97
CA PHE A 96 -37.04 14.86 15.73
C PHE A 96 -35.54 15.07 16.00
N PHE A 97 -34.77 15.45 14.98
CA PHE A 97 -33.34 15.73 15.09
C PHE A 97 -33.01 16.86 16.06
N CYS A 98 -33.78 17.95 16.03
CA CYS A 98 -33.57 19.11 16.90
C CYS A 98 -33.91 18.81 18.37
N ILE A 99 -34.98 18.04 18.65
CA ILE A 99 -35.47 17.80 20.02
C ILE A 99 -34.78 16.60 20.68
N SER A 100 -34.31 15.63 19.91
CA SER A 100 -33.63 14.42 20.40
C SER A 100 -32.52 14.67 21.44
N PRO A 101 -31.53 15.58 21.24
CA PRO A 101 -30.47 15.80 22.23
C PRO A 101 -30.99 16.36 23.55
N TYR A 102 -32.03 17.19 23.54
CA TYR A 102 -32.64 17.74 24.76
C TYR A 102 -33.36 16.66 25.56
N ILE A 103 -34.02 15.72 24.88
CA ILE A 103 -34.67 14.58 25.53
C ILE A 103 -33.64 13.59 26.08
N ALA A 104 -32.53 13.36 25.37
CA ALA A 104 -31.42 12.56 25.87
C ALA A 104 -30.80 13.19 27.14
N TYR A 105 -30.64 14.51 27.16
CA TYR A 105 -30.17 15.25 28.33
C TYR A 105 -31.16 15.15 29.51
N LEU A 106 -32.46 15.34 29.26
CA LEU A 106 -33.49 15.17 30.29
C LEU A 106 -33.53 13.73 30.83
N LYS A 107 -33.42 12.73 29.96
CA LYS A 107 -33.35 11.31 30.37
C LYS A 107 -32.14 11.06 31.28
N SER A 108 -30.98 11.62 30.94
CA SER A 108 -29.76 11.49 31.75
C SER A 108 -29.88 12.19 33.11
N GLN A 109 -30.60 13.30 33.20
CA GLN A 109 -30.84 14.03 34.45
C GLN A 109 -31.83 13.30 35.37
N PHE A 110 -32.86 12.67 34.81
CA PHE A 110 -33.94 12.03 35.58
C PHE A 110 -33.82 10.51 35.76
N GLY A 111 -32.79 9.87 35.18
CA GLY A 111 -32.52 8.43 35.38
C GLY A 111 -33.65 7.49 34.94
N LEU A 112 -34.42 7.88 33.92
CA LEU A 112 -35.58 7.12 33.45
C LEU A 112 -35.16 5.85 32.67
N ALA A 113 -35.58 4.69 33.16
CA ALA A 113 -35.46 3.42 32.44
C ALA A 113 -36.39 3.41 31.22
N ASP A 114 -35.86 3.06 30.04
CA ASP A 114 -36.58 3.16 28.77
C ASP A 114 -36.47 1.84 27.97
N PRO A 115 -37.50 0.99 27.99
CA PRO A 115 -37.56 -0.25 27.22
C PRO A 115 -37.53 -0.01 25.70
N TYR A 116 -37.02 -0.98 24.93
CA TYR A 116 -37.10 -0.94 23.46
C TYR A 116 -38.52 -1.30 22.98
N VAL A 117 -39.08 -0.54 22.03
CA VAL A 117 -40.45 -0.77 21.51
C VAL A 117 -40.47 -1.63 20.26
N SER A 118 -39.46 -1.52 19.40
CA SER A 118 -39.38 -2.27 18.14
C SER A 118 -37.97 -2.23 17.55
N ARG A 119 -37.58 -3.30 16.85
CA ARG A 119 -36.37 -3.38 16.00
C ARG A 119 -36.83 -3.47 14.55
N CYS A 120 -36.93 -2.33 13.87
CA CYS A 120 -37.13 -2.29 12.42
C CYS A 120 -35.96 -1.51 11.81
N CYS A 121 -35.29 -2.12 10.82
CA CYS A 121 -34.13 -1.55 10.10
C CYS A 121 -32.92 -1.23 11.00
N SER A 122 -32.15 -2.26 11.36
CA SER A 122 -30.79 -2.22 11.96
C SER A 122 -30.53 -1.40 13.24
N LYS A 123 -31.42 -0.50 13.67
CA LYS A 123 -31.28 0.34 14.87
C LYS A 123 -32.42 0.08 15.86
N SER A 124 -32.12 0.04 17.15
CA SER A 124 -33.10 -0.15 18.22
C SER A 124 -33.85 1.15 18.51
N PHE A 125 -35.18 1.10 18.52
CA PHE A 125 -36.03 2.27 18.76
C PHE A 125 -36.61 2.24 20.18
N THR A 126 -36.39 3.28 20.98
CA THR A 126 -36.82 3.33 22.40
C THR A 126 -38.24 3.90 22.57
N ARG A 127 -38.91 3.68 23.72
CA ARG A 127 -40.29 4.22 23.93
C ARG A 127 -40.30 5.74 23.89
N ILE A 128 -39.28 6.37 24.48
CA ILE A 128 -39.15 7.83 24.46
C ILE A 128 -38.95 8.35 23.04
N GLN A 129 -38.17 7.68 22.20
CA GLN A 129 -38.02 8.04 20.78
C GLN A 129 -39.34 7.87 20.01
N ALA A 130 -40.14 6.84 20.32
CA ALA A 130 -41.46 6.66 19.73
C ALA A 130 -42.46 7.75 20.13
N LEU A 131 -42.47 8.13 21.41
CA LEU A 131 -43.29 9.24 21.89
C LEU A 131 -42.87 10.58 21.27
N LEU A 132 -41.56 10.80 21.11
CA LEU A 132 -41.02 11.97 20.42
C LEU A 132 -41.48 12.00 18.94
N LEU A 133 -41.39 10.86 18.24
CA LEU A 133 -41.84 10.76 16.86
C LEU A 133 -43.33 11.06 16.72
N LEU A 134 -44.17 10.53 17.63
CA LEU A 134 -45.61 10.83 17.67
C LEU A 134 -45.88 12.32 17.93
N LEU A 135 -45.12 12.96 18.82
CA LEU A 135 -45.22 14.39 19.08
C LEU A 135 -44.85 15.23 17.86
N CYS A 136 -43.79 14.84 17.13
CA CYS A 136 -43.36 15.51 15.90
C CYS A 136 -44.43 15.38 14.80
N ILE A 137 -44.97 14.17 14.61
CA ILE A 137 -46.08 13.92 13.67
C ILE A 137 -47.32 14.74 14.05
N GLY A 138 -47.65 14.79 15.34
CA GLY A 138 -48.77 15.60 15.86
C GLY A 138 -48.59 17.10 15.57
N THR A 139 -47.39 17.64 15.74
CA THR A 139 -47.07 19.05 15.48
C THR A 139 -47.19 19.40 14.00
N VAL A 140 -46.66 18.54 13.11
CA VAL A 140 -46.78 18.73 11.64
C VAL A 140 -48.23 18.58 11.19
N SER A 141 -48.99 17.65 11.78
CA SER A 141 -50.42 17.48 11.50
C SER A 141 -51.23 18.72 11.93
N ALA A 142 -50.92 19.30 13.09
CA ALA A 142 -51.53 20.54 13.55
C ALA A 142 -51.22 21.71 12.60
N TRP A 143 -50.01 21.78 12.05
CA TRP A 143 -49.66 22.76 11.01
C TRP A 143 -50.46 22.53 9.71
N LEU A 144 -50.56 21.29 9.22
CA LEU A 144 -51.34 20.94 8.02
C LEU A 144 -52.83 21.28 8.15
N VAL A 145 -53.40 21.19 9.36
CA VAL A 145 -54.81 21.54 9.61
C VAL A 145 -55.00 23.05 9.76
N SER A 146 -54.12 23.68 10.54
CA SER A 146 -54.37 25.02 11.07
C SER A 146 -53.70 26.14 10.26
N GLY A 147 -52.63 25.86 9.52
CA GLY A 147 -51.90 26.86 8.72
C GLY A 147 -51.34 28.05 9.52
N HIS A 148 -51.14 27.92 10.82
CA HIS A 148 -50.67 29.04 11.65
C HIS A 148 -49.21 29.41 11.36
N TRP A 149 -48.93 30.72 11.27
CA TRP A 149 -47.60 31.26 10.98
C TRP A 149 -46.55 30.88 12.04
N ILE A 150 -46.93 30.73 13.32
CA ILE A 150 -46.01 30.32 14.40
C ILE A 150 -45.50 28.89 14.17
N LEU A 151 -46.41 27.97 13.83
CA LEU A 151 -46.05 26.58 13.53
C LEU A 151 -45.20 26.53 12.26
N ASN A 152 -45.54 27.31 11.23
CA ASN A 152 -44.75 27.39 10.01
C ASN A 152 -43.31 27.85 10.28
N ASN A 153 -43.13 28.88 11.11
CA ASN A 153 -41.80 29.37 11.49
C ASN A 153 -41.02 28.33 12.31
N LEU A 154 -41.69 27.63 13.25
CA LEU A 154 -41.06 26.56 14.03
C LEU A 154 -40.54 25.41 13.14
N LEU A 155 -41.33 24.98 12.17
CA LEU A 155 -40.94 23.94 11.21
C LEU A 155 -39.79 24.44 10.32
N GLY A 156 -39.86 25.68 9.82
CA GLY A 156 -38.80 26.25 8.98
C GLY A 156 -37.46 26.40 9.70
N ILE A 157 -37.47 26.82 10.98
CA ILE A 157 -36.27 26.88 11.81
C ILE A 157 -35.67 25.49 12.00
N SER A 158 -36.51 24.48 12.26
CA SER A 158 -36.07 23.10 12.45
C SER A 158 -35.40 22.53 11.19
N ILE A 159 -36.01 22.77 10.02
CA ILE A 159 -35.45 22.37 8.72
C ILE A 159 -34.09 23.05 8.49
N CYS A 160 -33.97 24.35 8.81
CA CYS A 160 -32.71 25.09 8.67
C CYS A 160 -31.61 24.50 9.54
N VAL A 161 -31.89 24.23 10.82
CA VAL A 161 -30.91 23.64 11.76
C VAL A 161 -30.46 22.25 11.30
N ALA A 162 -31.40 21.40 10.87
CA ALA A 162 -31.10 20.07 10.38
C ALA A 162 -30.25 20.09 9.10
N PHE A 163 -30.60 20.97 8.15
CA PHE A 163 -29.85 21.13 6.89
C PHE A 163 -28.39 21.53 7.14
N VAL A 164 -28.15 22.56 7.96
CA VAL A 164 -26.79 23.03 8.29
C VAL A 164 -25.99 21.98 9.08
N SER A 165 -26.66 21.10 9.83
CA SER A 165 -25.98 20.05 10.61
C SER A 165 -25.55 18.85 9.75
N HIS A 166 -26.31 18.51 8.71
CA HIS A 166 -26.03 17.37 7.83
C HIS A 166 -25.13 17.71 6.64
N VAL A 167 -25.22 18.93 6.11
CA VAL A 167 -24.39 19.40 4.99
C VAL A 167 -23.15 20.09 5.52
N ARG A 168 -21.97 19.51 5.27
CA ARG A 168 -20.69 20.06 5.70
C ARG A 168 -19.89 20.61 4.54
N LEU A 169 -19.26 21.76 4.78
CA LEU A 169 -18.29 22.35 3.87
C LEU A 169 -16.88 21.95 4.34
N PRO A 170 -16.02 21.42 3.46
CA PRO A 170 -14.69 20.95 3.85
C PRO A 170 -13.68 22.10 4.04
N ASN A 171 -13.82 23.20 3.30
CA ASN A 171 -12.92 24.37 3.37
C ASN A 171 -13.64 25.66 2.95
N ILE A 172 -13.03 26.81 3.22
CA ILE A 172 -13.62 28.10 2.86
C ILE A 172 -13.58 28.36 1.35
N LYS A 173 -12.69 27.70 0.60
CA LYS A 173 -12.63 27.79 -0.86
C LYS A 173 -13.92 27.31 -1.52
N ILE A 174 -14.40 26.13 -1.13
CA ILE A 174 -15.68 25.59 -1.63
C ILE A 174 -16.85 26.46 -1.15
N CYS A 175 -16.80 26.95 0.09
CA CYS A 175 -17.78 27.91 0.61
C CYS A 175 -17.84 29.20 -0.22
N ALA A 176 -16.69 29.80 -0.53
CA ALA A 176 -16.57 31.01 -1.33
C ALA A 176 -17.08 30.79 -2.76
N MET A 177 -16.74 29.66 -3.39
CA MET A 177 -17.26 29.31 -4.71
C MET A 177 -18.79 29.19 -4.70
N LEU A 178 -19.36 28.49 -3.72
CA LEU A 178 -20.80 28.35 -3.56
C LEU A 178 -21.49 29.72 -3.37
N LEU A 179 -20.97 30.55 -2.45
CA LEU A 179 -21.51 31.88 -2.16
C LEU A 179 -21.45 32.82 -3.37
N VAL A 180 -20.36 32.80 -4.13
CA VAL A 180 -20.22 33.62 -5.36
C VAL A 180 -21.21 33.15 -6.43
N CYS A 181 -21.41 31.85 -6.60
CA CYS A 181 -22.38 31.37 -7.57
C CYS A 181 -23.83 31.70 -7.16
N LEU A 182 -24.14 31.61 -5.87
CA LEU A 182 -25.47 31.97 -5.33
C LEU A 182 -25.71 33.49 -5.32
N PHE A 183 -24.65 34.28 -5.16
CA PHE A 183 -24.69 35.73 -5.36
C PHE A 183 -25.13 36.08 -6.80
N VAL A 184 -24.53 35.44 -7.80
CA VAL A 184 -24.92 35.65 -9.21
C VAL A 184 -26.34 35.15 -9.48
N TYR A 185 -26.71 34.00 -8.92
CA TYR A 185 -28.06 33.43 -9.01
C TYR A 185 -29.14 34.40 -8.53
N ASP A 186 -28.98 34.98 -7.34
CA ASP A 186 -29.98 35.84 -6.72
C ASP A 186 -30.17 37.14 -7.52
N ILE A 187 -29.07 37.75 -7.99
CA ILE A 187 -29.10 38.93 -8.86
C ILE A 187 -29.85 38.64 -10.17
N PHE A 188 -29.56 37.50 -10.79
CA PHE A 188 -30.20 37.10 -12.05
C PHE A 188 -31.72 36.95 -11.88
N TRP A 189 -32.15 36.18 -10.88
CA TRP A 189 -33.56 35.87 -10.69
C TRP A 189 -34.38 37.05 -10.16
N VAL A 190 -33.79 37.97 -9.40
CA VAL A 190 -34.49 39.16 -8.91
C VAL A 190 -34.55 40.28 -9.93
N PHE A 191 -33.45 40.62 -10.63
CA PHE A 191 -33.43 41.79 -11.53
C PHE A 191 -33.60 41.46 -13.01
N PHE A 192 -33.12 40.31 -13.49
CA PHE A 192 -33.10 40.01 -14.93
C PHE A 192 -34.25 39.10 -15.39
N SER A 193 -34.87 38.34 -14.48
CA SER A 193 -35.91 37.36 -14.83
C SER A 193 -37.12 38.00 -15.52
N GLU A 194 -37.55 39.19 -15.09
CA GLU A 194 -38.69 39.91 -15.65
C GLU A 194 -38.50 40.25 -17.13
N ARG A 195 -37.27 40.59 -17.53
CA ARG A 195 -36.94 40.96 -18.91
C ARG A 195 -37.00 39.76 -19.87
N ILE A 196 -36.79 38.55 -19.37
CA ILE A 196 -36.72 37.31 -20.17
C ILE A 196 -38.06 36.58 -20.17
N PHE A 197 -38.75 36.51 -19.03
CA PHE A 197 -39.96 35.69 -18.84
C PHE A 197 -41.26 36.51 -18.77
N GLY A 198 -41.19 37.84 -18.89
CA GLY A 198 -42.35 38.75 -18.88
C GLY A 198 -42.98 38.99 -17.50
N ALA A 199 -42.49 38.30 -16.47
CA ALA A 199 -42.83 38.51 -15.07
C ALA A 199 -41.63 38.17 -14.19
N ASN A 200 -41.53 38.82 -13.03
CA ASN A 200 -40.49 38.49 -12.06
C ASN A 200 -40.76 37.09 -11.47
N VAL A 201 -39.97 36.11 -11.90
CA VAL A 201 -40.21 34.69 -11.61
C VAL A 201 -40.09 34.43 -10.11
N MET A 202 -39.03 34.94 -9.47
CA MET A 202 -38.79 34.73 -8.05
C MET A 202 -39.92 35.29 -7.17
N VAL A 203 -40.40 36.49 -7.48
CA VAL A 203 -41.50 37.14 -6.74
C VAL A 203 -42.81 36.41 -6.97
N SER A 204 -43.06 35.97 -8.21
CA SER A 204 -44.26 35.23 -8.57
C SER A 204 -44.34 33.89 -7.82
N VAL A 205 -43.24 33.13 -7.74
CA VAL A 205 -43.28 31.85 -7.02
C VAL A 205 -43.21 32.03 -5.49
N ALA A 206 -42.54 33.08 -4.99
CA ALA A 206 -42.45 33.36 -3.54
C ALA A 206 -43.77 33.83 -2.92
N THR A 207 -44.64 34.50 -3.70
CA THR A 207 -45.94 35.00 -3.24
C THR A 207 -47.09 33.99 -3.39
N GLN A 208 -46.89 32.93 -4.17
CA GLN A 208 -47.88 31.88 -4.35
C GLN A 208 -47.95 30.94 -3.12
N GLN A 209 -49.18 30.63 -2.69
CA GLN A 209 -49.44 29.69 -1.60
C GLN A 209 -49.78 28.30 -2.15
N ALA A 210 -49.23 27.25 -1.54
CA ALA A 210 -49.42 25.87 -1.98
C ALA A 210 -50.84 25.38 -1.69
N SER A 211 -51.36 24.49 -2.54
CA SER A 211 -52.64 23.82 -2.27
C SER A 211 -52.45 22.74 -1.22
N ASN A 212 -53.31 22.71 -0.20
CA ASN A 212 -53.22 21.70 0.85
C ASN A 212 -53.68 20.32 0.31
N PRO A 213 -52.81 19.28 0.31
CA PRO A 213 -53.21 17.94 -0.13
C PRO A 213 -54.26 17.31 0.78
N VAL A 214 -54.24 17.62 2.09
CA VAL A 214 -55.21 17.09 3.06
C VAL A 214 -56.62 17.59 2.73
N HIS A 215 -56.76 18.86 2.37
CA HIS A 215 -58.04 19.42 1.93
C HIS A 215 -58.51 18.79 0.60
N THR A 216 -57.58 18.50 -0.32
CA THR A 216 -57.89 17.88 -1.63
C THR A 216 -58.39 16.44 -1.45
N VAL A 217 -57.73 15.66 -0.60
CA VAL A 217 -58.12 14.29 -0.26
C VAL A 217 -59.42 14.27 0.55
N ALA A 218 -59.60 15.18 1.51
CA ALA A 218 -60.82 15.31 2.29
C ALA A 218 -62.05 15.63 1.42
N ASN A 219 -61.89 16.51 0.42
CA ASN A 219 -62.94 16.81 -0.56
C ASN A 219 -63.24 15.61 -1.47
N SER A 220 -62.22 14.84 -1.88
CA SER A 220 -62.41 13.66 -2.72
C SER A 220 -63.11 12.51 -1.97
N LEU A 221 -62.94 12.42 -0.65
CA LEU A 221 -63.50 11.36 0.21
C LEU A 221 -64.80 11.75 0.93
N SER A 222 -65.31 12.97 0.73
CA SER A 222 -66.57 13.47 1.32
C SER A 222 -66.67 13.30 2.86
N LEU A 223 -65.57 13.45 3.59
CA LEU A 223 -65.53 13.22 5.05
C LEU A 223 -66.13 14.42 5.83
N PRO A 224 -67.19 14.22 6.65
CA PRO A 224 -67.78 15.31 7.44
C PRO A 224 -66.84 15.74 8.58
N GLY A 225 -66.61 17.05 8.71
CA GLY A 225 -65.75 17.66 9.74
C GLY A 225 -64.40 18.19 9.26
N LEU A 226 -63.86 17.71 8.13
CA LEU A 226 -62.60 18.20 7.55
C LEU A 226 -62.74 19.45 6.65
N GLN A 227 -63.95 20.02 6.52
CA GLN A 227 -64.19 21.25 5.75
C GLN A 227 -63.66 22.54 6.42
N MET A 228 -63.22 22.47 7.70
CA MET A 228 -62.57 23.59 8.39
C MET A 228 -61.05 23.69 8.11
N VAL A 229 -60.49 22.76 7.33
CA VAL A 229 -59.05 22.74 6.98
C VAL A 229 -58.75 23.83 5.94
N THR A 230 -57.61 24.49 6.08
CA THR A 230 -57.20 25.56 5.17
C THR A 230 -56.97 25.05 3.74
N LYS A 231 -57.58 25.73 2.75
CA LYS A 231 -57.44 25.39 1.31
C LYS A 231 -56.05 25.70 0.76
N LYS A 232 -55.40 26.74 1.30
CA LYS A 232 -54.06 27.21 0.91
C LYS A 232 -53.14 27.19 2.12
N LEU A 233 -51.90 26.73 1.93
CA LEU A 233 -50.90 26.54 2.96
C LEU A 233 -49.60 27.25 2.56
N GLU A 234 -49.00 27.96 3.51
CA GLU A 234 -47.64 28.48 3.35
C GLU A 234 -46.64 27.39 3.72
N LEU A 235 -45.63 27.16 2.87
CA LEU A 235 -44.63 26.14 3.11
C LEU A 235 -43.53 26.65 4.05
N PRO A 236 -42.95 25.79 4.91
CA PRO A 236 -41.92 26.15 5.89
C PRO A 236 -40.53 26.33 5.25
N VAL A 237 -40.50 26.85 4.02
CA VAL A 237 -39.28 27.19 3.26
C VAL A 237 -38.98 28.69 3.36
N LYS A 238 -39.85 29.45 4.03
CA LYS A 238 -39.67 30.86 4.37
C LYS A 238 -40.23 31.15 5.76
N ILE A 239 -39.60 32.08 6.48
CA ILE A 239 -40.09 32.60 7.75
C ILE A 239 -40.97 33.82 7.46
N VAL A 240 -42.11 33.91 8.15
CA VAL A 240 -43.13 34.92 7.88
C VAL A 240 -43.54 35.59 9.19
N PHE A 241 -43.54 36.93 9.21
CA PHE A 241 -44.00 37.73 10.34
C PHE A 241 -45.09 38.72 9.89
N PRO A 242 -46.23 38.82 10.60
CA PRO A 242 -47.23 39.83 10.31
C PRO A 242 -46.66 41.22 10.62
N ARG A 243 -46.85 42.21 9.74
CA ARG A 243 -46.37 43.59 9.99
C ARG A 243 -47.00 44.23 11.24
N ASN A 244 -48.21 43.83 11.61
CA ASN A 244 -48.94 44.35 12.77
C ASN A 244 -48.78 43.44 14.00
N LEU A 245 -47.54 43.31 14.52
CA LEU A 245 -47.23 42.40 15.64
C LEU A 245 -47.79 42.87 16.99
N ILE A 246 -48.05 44.18 17.14
CA ILE A 246 -48.66 44.81 18.33
C ILE A 246 -49.93 45.51 17.86
N GLY A 247 -51.09 45.00 18.27
CA GLY A 247 -52.40 45.30 17.68
C GLY A 247 -52.75 46.79 17.57
N GLY A 248 -52.90 47.25 16.34
CA GLY A 248 -53.68 48.43 15.97
C GLY A 248 -54.52 48.08 14.75
N GLU A 249 -55.84 48.09 14.88
CA GLU A 249 -56.78 47.85 13.77
C GLU A 249 -56.80 49.06 12.83
N ILE A 250 -56.45 48.85 11.56
CA ILE A 250 -56.93 49.69 10.46
C ILE A 250 -57.95 48.85 9.68
N PRO A 251 -59.22 49.26 9.59
CA PRO A 251 -60.24 48.48 8.92
C PRO A 251 -60.02 48.52 7.40
N GLY A 252 -59.75 47.37 6.79
CA GLY A 252 -59.84 47.17 5.33
C GLY A 252 -58.55 46.86 4.55
N GLY A 253 -57.39 46.68 5.19
CA GLY A 253 -56.15 46.29 4.52
C GLY A 253 -55.84 44.78 4.67
N ALA A 254 -55.51 44.09 3.58
CA ALA A 254 -55.01 42.71 3.63
C ALA A 254 -53.78 42.59 4.57
N ARG A 255 -53.65 41.47 5.28
CA ARG A 255 -52.52 41.21 6.19
C ARG A 255 -51.21 41.14 5.40
N ASP A 256 -50.48 42.25 5.32
CA ASP A 256 -49.14 42.27 4.74
C ASP A 256 -48.16 41.55 5.66
N PHE A 257 -47.51 40.52 5.13
CA PHE A 257 -46.49 39.75 5.83
C PHE A 257 -45.09 40.16 5.36
N MET A 258 -44.15 40.25 6.30
CA MET A 258 -42.72 40.30 6.02
C MET A 258 -42.19 38.87 5.91
N MET A 259 -41.43 38.57 4.87
CA MET A 259 -40.93 37.22 4.59
C MET A 259 -39.41 37.21 4.42
N LEU A 260 -38.76 36.13 4.88
CA LEU A 260 -37.34 35.84 4.67
C LEU A 260 -37.17 34.40 4.20
N GLY A 261 -36.37 34.17 3.15
CA GLY A 261 -36.11 32.84 2.61
C GLY A 261 -35.24 31.98 3.53
N LEU A 262 -35.47 30.67 3.54
CA LEU A 262 -34.62 29.74 4.29
C LEU A 262 -33.19 29.66 3.73
N GLY A 263 -33.02 29.82 2.42
CA GLY A 263 -31.70 29.89 1.78
C GLY A 263 -30.84 31.04 2.32
N ASP A 264 -31.45 32.21 2.53
CA ASP A 264 -30.78 33.43 3.03
C ASP A 264 -30.27 33.27 4.48
N MET A 265 -30.77 32.29 5.21
CA MET A 265 -30.29 31.93 6.56
C MET A 265 -29.34 30.73 6.52
N ALA A 266 -29.71 29.66 5.82
CA ALA A 266 -28.98 28.40 5.81
C ALA A 266 -27.57 28.56 5.22
N ILE A 267 -27.43 29.32 4.13
CA ILE A 267 -26.14 29.47 3.45
C ILE A 267 -25.14 30.26 4.32
N PRO A 268 -25.49 31.44 4.90
CA PRO A 268 -24.62 32.08 5.88
C PRO A 268 -24.37 31.24 7.13
N ALA A 269 -25.37 30.47 7.60
CA ALA A 269 -25.19 29.57 8.74
C ALA A 269 -24.15 28.47 8.48
N MET A 270 -24.04 27.96 7.24
CA MET A 270 -22.98 27.02 6.85
C MET A 270 -21.58 27.65 6.89
N LEU A 271 -21.44 28.90 6.45
CA LEU A 271 -20.19 29.66 6.59
C LEU A 271 -19.84 29.88 8.07
N LEU A 272 -20.83 30.27 8.90
CA LEU A 272 -20.65 30.42 10.34
C LEU A 272 -20.27 29.10 11.01
N ALA A 273 -20.86 27.97 10.60
CA ALA A 273 -20.52 26.65 11.11
C ALA A 273 -19.07 26.26 10.81
N LEU A 274 -18.62 26.46 9.56
CA LEU A 274 -17.22 26.23 9.15
C LEU A 274 -16.25 27.05 10.00
N VAL A 275 -16.53 28.35 10.14
CA VAL A 275 -15.70 29.28 10.90
C VAL A 275 -15.69 28.95 12.39
N LEU A 276 -16.85 28.57 12.95
CA LEU A 276 -16.96 28.18 14.36
C LEU A 276 -16.23 26.86 14.64
N CYS A 277 -16.24 25.91 13.69
CA CYS A 277 -15.44 24.69 13.75
C CYS A 277 -13.94 25.03 13.73
N PHE A 278 -13.49 25.94 12.87
CA PHE A 278 -12.11 26.41 12.82
C PHE A 278 -11.67 27.09 14.12
N ASP A 279 -12.46 28.04 14.63
CA ASP A 279 -12.24 28.72 15.92
C ASP A 279 -12.15 27.72 17.09
N HIS A 280 -12.96 26.65 17.06
CA HIS A 280 -12.96 25.64 18.11
C HIS A 280 -11.73 24.73 18.05
N ARG A 281 -11.34 24.27 16.86
CA ARG A 281 -10.15 23.44 16.64
C ARG A 281 -8.90 24.15 17.13
N ARG A 282 -8.70 25.39 16.69
CA ARG A 282 -7.52 26.17 17.07
C ARG A 282 -7.48 26.56 18.55
N SER A 283 -8.64 26.78 19.17
CA SER A 283 -8.72 26.97 20.61
C SER A 283 -8.29 25.73 21.40
N LYS A 284 -8.30 24.53 20.81
CA LYS A 284 -7.82 23.29 21.41
C LYS A 284 -6.31 23.15 21.25
N ASP A 285 -5.76 23.52 20.09
CA ASP A 285 -4.31 23.49 19.83
C ASP A 285 -3.55 24.51 20.69
N LEU A 286 -4.13 25.69 20.93
CA LEU A 286 -3.50 26.72 21.78
C LEU A 286 -3.49 26.35 23.27
N VAL A 287 -4.41 25.51 23.73
CA VAL A 287 -4.48 25.04 25.13
C VAL A 287 -3.36 24.02 25.44
N ASN A 288 -2.77 23.39 24.42
CA ASN A 288 -1.63 22.48 24.57
C ASN A 288 -0.26 23.19 24.61
N LEU A 289 -0.21 24.50 24.39
CA LEU A 289 1.02 25.30 24.34
C LEU A 289 0.97 26.46 25.36
N LEU A 290 1.07 26.11 26.65
CA LEU A 290 1.40 26.94 27.83
C LEU A 290 0.64 28.27 28.07
N ASP A 291 -0.04 28.33 29.22
CA ASP A 291 -0.49 29.55 29.88
C ASP A 291 0.68 30.49 30.25
N MET A 292 0.82 31.63 29.56
CA MET A 292 1.08 32.96 30.15
C MET A 292 1.39 34.00 29.06
N HIS A 293 0.35 34.74 28.65
CA HIS A 293 0.32 36.20 28.42
C HIS A 293 -0.78 36.54 27.41
N SER A 294 -1.83 37.18 27.92
CA SER A 294 -2.65 38.19 27.26
C SER A 294 -2.70 38.17 25.72
N SER A 295 -3.76 37.58 25.17
CA SER A 295 -4.45 38.20 24.04
C SER A 295 -5.89 37.71 23.99
N LYS A 296 -6.83 38.66 24.09
CA LYS A 296 -8.19 38.52 23.60
C LYS A 296 -8.13 38.28 22.08
N GLY A 297 -7.79 37.06 21.66
CA GLY A 297 -7.83 36.63 20.27
C GLY A 297 -9.27 36.54 19.82
N HIS A 298 -9.76 37.57 19.13
CA HIS A 298 -11.15 37.65 18.68
C HIS A 298 -11.41 36.50 17.68
N LYS A 299 -12.25 35.54 18.08
CA LYS A 299 -12.74 34.41 17.28
C LYS A 299 -13.43 34.92 16.00
N TYR A 300 -13.23 34.25 14.88
CA TYR A 300 -13.79 34.64 13.58
C TYR A 300 -15.32 34.72 13.57
N ILE A 301 -15.99 33.93 14.43
CA ILE A 301 -17.44 34.01 14.65
C ILE A 301 -17.92 35.42 15.04
N TRP A 302 -17.10 36.17 15.78
CA TRP A 302 -17.43 37.54 16.22
C TRP A 302 -17.35 38.58 15.10
N TYR A 303 -16.81 38.21 13.93
CA TYR A 303 -16.84 39.04 12.73
C TYR A 303 -17.93 38.57 11.76
N ALA A 304 -18.11 37.25 11.64
CA ALA A 304 -19.11 36.66 10.76
C ALA A 304 -20.56 36.97 11.19
N LEU A 305 -20.85 36.91 12.50
CA LEU A 305 -22.20 37.11 13.03
C LEU A 305 -22.68 38.57 12.92
N PRO A 306 -21.89 39.60 13.32
CA PRO A 306 -22.26 40.99 13.05
C PRO A 306 -22.31 41.30 11.55
N GLY A 307 -21.43 40.70 10.74
CA GLY A 307 -21.46 40.81 9.28
C GLY A 307 -22.79 40.36 8.67
N TYR A 308 -23.33 39.23 9.15
CA TYR A 308 -24.65 38.75 8.75
C TYR A 308 -25.77 39.72 9.16
N ALA A 309 -25.74 40.22 10.40
CA ALA A 309 -26.72 41.18 10.89
C ALA A 309 -26.70 42.49 10.08
N ILE A 310 -25.52 43.03 9.78
CA ILE A 310 -25.35 44.24 8.97
C ILE A 310 -25.87 44.01 7.54
N GLY A 311 -25.52 42.88 6.92
CA GLY A 311 -25.99 42.54 5.58
C GLY A 311 -27.51 42.42 5.51
N LEU A 312 -28.14 41.80 6.51
CA LEU A 312 -29.60 41.65 6.59
C LEU A 312 -30.32 42.99 6.79
N VAL A 313 -29.82 43.84 7.69
CA VAL A 313 -30.36 45.20 7.89
C VAL A 313 -30.23 46.04 6.61
N THR A 314 -29.10 45.90 5.91
CA THR A 314 -28.87 46.61 4.63
C THR A 314 -29.82 46.13 3.54
N ALA A 315 -30.07 44.82 3.44
CA ALA A 315 -31.04 44.27 2.49
C ALA A 315 -32.47 44.75 2.78
N LEU A 316 -32.88 44.77 4.05
CA LEU A 316 -34.18 45.30 4.47
C LEU A 316 -34.31 46.81 4.19
N ALA A 317 -33.26 47.58 4.49
CA ALA A 317 -33.22 49.01 4.22
C ALA A 317 -33.35 49.31 2.72
N ALA A 318 -32.64 48.56 1.88
CA ALA A 318 -32.71 48.67 0.43
C ALA A 318 -34.12 48.33 -0.10
N GLY A 319 -34.75 47.27 0.43
CA GLY A 319 -36.12 46.90 0.06
C GLY A 319 -37.15 47.97 0.41
N ILE A 320 -37.03 48.60 1.59
CA ILE A 320 -37.93 49.68 2.03
C ILE A 320 -37.72 50.95 1.18
N LEU A 321 -36.48 51.30 0.86
CA LEU A 321 -36.16 52.49 0.08
C LEU A 321 -36.58 52.38 -1.39
N THR A 322 -36.40 51.21 -1.99
CA THR A 322 -36.66 50.99 -3.43
C THR A 322 -38.07 50.53 -3.74
N HIS A 323 -38.88 50.17 -2.72
CA HIS A 323 -40.22 49.61 -2.87
C HIS A 323 -40.29 48.40 -3.85
N SER A 324 -39.16 47.73 -4.06
CA SER A 324 -39.02 46.58 -4.96
C SER A 324 -38.31 45.42 -4.24
N PRO A 325 -38.56 44.17 -4.63
CA PRO A 325 -37.86 43.00 -4.10
C PRO A 325 -36.36 43.13 -4.36
N GLN A 326 -35.55 42.89 -3.32
CA GLN A 326 -34.09 42.98 -3.39
C GLN A 326 -33.47 41.59 -3.21
N PRO A 327 -32.39 41.26 -3.94
CA PRO A 327 -31.62 40.03 -3.71
C PRO A 327 -30.90 40.11 -2.36
N ALA A 328 -31.22 39.21 -1.42
CA ALA A 328 -30.66 39.24 -0.08
C ALA A 328 -29.16 38.87 -0.09
N LEU A 329 -28.75 37.93 -0.94
CA LEU A 329 -27.35 37.47 -1.02
C LEU A 329 -26.41 38.55 -1.58
N LEU A 330 -26.93 39.53 -2.33
CA LEU A 330 -26.17 40.71 -2.78
C LEU A 330 -25.53 41.46 -1.60
N TYR A 331 -26.23 41.54 -0.47
CA TYR A 331 -25.77 42.23 0.73
C TYR A 331 -25.12 41.27 1.74
N LEU A 332 -25.65 40.05 1.87
CA LEU A 332 -25.17 39.09 2.86
C LEU A 332 -23.79 38.52 2.51
N VAL A 333 -23.51 38.20 1.25
CA VAL A 333 -22.22 37.57 0.86
C VAL A 333 -21.03 38.51 1.12
N PRO A 334 -21.03 39.78 0.66
CA PRO A 334 -19.92 40.68 0.93
C PRO A 334 -19.76 41.01 2.43
N SER A 335 -20.87 41.17 3.16
CA SER A 335 -20.84 41.51 4.58
C SER A 335 -20.42 40.36 5.50
N THR A 336 -20.55 39.10 5.06
CA THR A 336 -20.14 37.92 5.85
C THR A 336 -18.78 37.37 5.44
N LEU A 337 -18.58 37.08 4.14
CA LEU A 337 -17.34 36.50 3.62
C LEU A 337 -16.19 37.50 3.61
N GLY A 338 -16.47 38.77 3.26
CA GLY A 338 -15.47 39.83 3.14
C GLY A 338 -14.65 40.03 4.43
N PRO A 339 -15.28 40.28 5.59
CA PRO A 339 -14.56 40.41 6.86
C PRO A 339 -13.72 39.18 7.23
N ILE A 340 -14.21 37.96 6.97
CA ILE A 340 -13.48 36.72 7.28
C ILE A 340 -12.22 36.62 6.42
N VAL A 341 -12.33 36.82 5.12
CA VAL A 341 -11.19 36.77 4.18
C VAL A 341 -10.19 37.88 4.48
N PHE A 342 -10.67 39.10 4.75
CA PHE A 342 -9.80 40.24 5.06
C PHE A 342 -9.03 40.05 6.38
N ILE A 343 -9.71 39.60 7.44
CA ILE A 343 -9.08 39.40 8.75
C ILE A 343 -8.13 38.19 8.71
N SER A 344 -8.50 37.10 8.04
CA SER A 344 -7.62 35.94 7.87
C SER A 344 -6.39 36.25 7.02
N TRP A 345 -6.51 37.14 6.03
CA TRP A 345 -5.37 37.65 5.27
C TRP A 345 -4.42 38.48 6.13
N ILE A 346 -4.95 39.42 6.93
CA ILE A 346 -4.15 40.21 7.88
C ILE A 346 -3.44 39.31 8.90
N ARG A 347 -4.11 38.26 9.35
CA ARG A 347 -3.57 37.30 10.33
C ARG A 347 -2.64 36.24 9.74
N LYS A 348 -2.43 36.23 8.41
CA LYS A 348 -1.66 35.19 7.67
C LYS A 348 -2.21 33.76 7.83
N GLU A 349 -3.50 33.63 8.16
CA GLU A 349 -4.19 32.35 8.40
C GLU A 349 -5.07 31.96 7.20
N LEU A 350 -5.07 32.80 6.15
CA LEU A 350 -5.91 32.58 4.98
C LEU A 350 -5.59 31.26 4.28
N ALA A 351 -4.31 30.86 4.17
CA ALA A 351 -3.94 29.62 3.49
C ALA A 351 -4.52 28.37 4.17
N GLU A 352 -4.43 28.31 5.50
CA GLU A 352 -4.98 27.23 6.33
C GLU A 352 -6.52 27.20 6.28
N LEU A 353 -7.16 28.37 6.24
CA LEU A 353 -8.62 28.46 6.09
C LEU A 353 -9.07 28.11 4.64
N TRP A 354 -8.24 28.46 3.64
CA TRP A 354 -8.49 28.34 2.19
C TRP A 354 -8.46 26.91 1.69
N ASP A 355 -7.37 26.19 1.95
CA ASP A 355 -7.17 24.83 1.45
C ASP A 355 -7.55 23.77 2.50
N GLY A 356 -7.79 24.16 3.76
CA GLY A 356 -7.93 23.27 4.91
C GLY A 356 -6.60 23.20 5.69
N PRO A 357 -6.53 22.45 6.81
CA PRO A 357 -5.28 22.31 7.54
C PRO A 357 -4.18 21.87 6.57
N LEU A 358 -3.13 22.67 6.42
CA LEU A 358 -1.90 22.17 5.83
C LEU A 358 -1.45 21.02 6.76
N PRO A 359 -1.04 19.86 6.23
CA PRO A 359 -0.37 18.87 7.06
C PRO A 359 0.79 19.59 7.76
N SER A 360 0.71 19.67 9.09
CA SER A 360 1.73 20.35 9.87
C SER A 360 3.04 19.60 9.58
N MET A 361 4.15 20.32 9.40
CA MET A 361 5.44 19.67 9.12
C MET A 361 5.92 18.78 10.29
N ASN A 362 5.20 18.77 11.42
CA ASN A 362 5.40 17.88 12.57
C ASN A 362 4.30 16.80 12.74
N ASP A 363 3.21 16.83 11.97
CA ASP A 363 2.17 15.79 11.89
C ASP A 363 2.20 15.14 10.50
N LYS A 364 3.35 14.62 10.10
CA LYS A 364 3.38 13.73 8.94
C LYS A 364 2.73 12.41 9.38
N ALA A 365 1.48 12.19 9.01
CA ALA A 365 1.03 10.83 8.77
C ALA A 365 2.02 10.20 7.79
N HIS A 366 2.54 9.02 8.12
CA HIS A 366 3.61 8.40 7.34
C HIS A 366 3.14 8.22 5.89
N GLN A 367 3.83 8.86 4.95
CA GLN A 367 3.45 8.77 3.55
C GLN A 367 3.97 7.45 2.99
N ILE A 368 3.09 6.50 2.69
CA ILE A 368 3.45 5.19 2.14
C ILE A 368 2.86 5.12 0.73
N GLU A 369 3.73 5.13 -0.27
CA GLU A 369 3.35 5.05 -1.67
C GLU A 369 3.91 3.77 -2.31
N VAL A 370 3.10 3.11 -3.11
CA VAL A 370 3.51 1.93 -3.87
C VAL A 370 3.35 2.22 -5.36
N THR A 371 4.44 2.12 -6.10
CA THR A 371 4.49 2.33 -7.56
C THR A 371 5.07 1.08 -8.24
N PRO A 372 4.24 0.29 -8.93
CA PRO A 372 4.75 -0.83 -9.71
C PRO A 372 5.45 -0.36 -10.98
N LEU A 373 6.70 -0.79 -11.17
CA LEU A 373 7.49 -0.48 -12.37
C LEU A 373 7.29 -1.54 -13.44
N CYS A 374 7.15 -2.80 -13.02
CA CYS A 374 6.86 -3.95 -13.89
C CYS A 374 6.05 -5.02 -13.12
N GLY A 375 5.55 -6.04 -13.82
CA GLY A 375 4.94 -7.21 -13.20
C GLY A 375 3.51 -6.99 -12.70
N VAL A 376 2.68 -6.22 -13.41
CA VAL A 376 1.25 -6.04 -13.07
C VAL A 376 0.36 -6.27 -14.28
N TYR A 377 -0.80 -6.89 -14.06
CA TYR A 377 -1.76 -7.33 -15.10
C TYR A 377 -1.16 -8.29 -16.16
N ASN A 378 0.06 -8.78 -15.92
CA ASN A 378 0.81 -9.72 -16.75
C ASN A 378 1.66 -10.67 -15.89
N GLU A 379 2.27 -11.65 -16.53
CA GLU A 379 3.22 -12.61 -15.95
C GLU A 379 4.68 -12.15 -16.14
N ASN A 380 4.91 -10.84 -16.30
CA ASN A 380 6.26 -10.29 -16.53
C ASN A 380 7.08 -10.25 -15.22
N PRO A 381 8.41 -10.06 -15.33
CA PRO A 381 9.32 -9.96 -14.18
C PRO A 381 8.94 -8.86 -13.20
N LEU A 382 9.42 -8.99 -11.97
CA LEU A 382 8.97 -8.18 -10.85
C LEU A 382 9.89 -6.98 -10.60
N SER A 383 9.29 -5.80 -10.46
CA SER A 383 10.00 -4.63 -9.92
C SER A 383 9.02 -3.61 -9.39
N TYR A 384 9.14 -3.28 -8.11
CA TYR A 384 8.20 -2.41 -7.39
C TYR A 384 8.96 -1.35 -6.60
N LEU A 385 8.49 -0.11 -6.65
CA LEU A 385 9.02 0.99 -5.86
C LEU A 385 8.08 1.28 -4.69
N VAL A 386 8.57 1.16 -3.47
CA VAL A 386 7.85 1.51 -2.24
C VAL A 386 8.52 2.71 -1.61
N SER A 387 7.82 3.85 -1.56
CA SER A 387 8.29 5.06 -0.91
C SER A 387 7.68 5.18 0.48
N ILE A 388 8.51 5.31 1.51
CA ILE A 388 8.08 5.51 2.90
C ILE A 388 8.69 6.82 3.40
N ASP A 389 7.86 7.85 3.61
CA ASP A 389 8.30 9.19 4.02
C ASP A 389 9.36 9.82 3.10
N GLY A 390 9.36 9.45 1.81
CA GLY A 390 10.34 9.88 0.81
C GLY A 390 11.62 9.04 0.77
N PHE A 391 11.72 7.95 1.54
CA PHE A 391 12.74 6.92 1.40
C PHE A 391 12.30 5.86 0.39
N ASN A 392 13.07 5.69 -0.68
CA ASN A 392 12.66 4.87 -1.83
C ASN A 392 13.30 3.48 -1.79
N LEU A 393 12.47 2.47 -1.49
CA LEU A 393 12.82 1.05 -1.51
C LEU A 393 12.45 0.44 -2.87
N LEU A 394 13.43 -0.05 -3.61
CA LEU A 394 13.18 -0.89 -4.78
C LEU A 394 13.07 -2.35 -4.33
N ILE A 395 11.89 -2.93 -4.44
CA ILE A 395 11.64 -4.33 -4.14
C ILE A 395 11.65 -5.11 -5.44
N ASP A 396 12.59 -6.04 -5.53
CA ASP A 396 12.93 -6.84 -6.70
C ASP A 396 13.33 -6.02 -7.96
N CYS A 397 14.26 -6.59 -8.71
CA CYS A 397 14.83 -6.03 -9.93
C CYS A 397 14.93 -7.14 -10.99
N GLY A 398 13.79 -7.71 -11.34
CA GLY A 398 13.65 -8.82 -12.27
C GLY A 398 13.85 -8.48 -13.74
N TRP A 399 14.19 -9.49 -14.54
CA TRP A 399 14.21 -9.41 -16.00
C TRP A 399 13.65 -10.68 -16.65
N ASN A 400 13.34 -10.61 -17.94
CA ASN A 400 12.80 -11.75 -18.68
C ASN A 400 13.96 -12.55 -19.28
N ASP A 401 13.67 -13.79 -19.66
CA ASP A 401 14.64 -14.67 -20.31
C ASP A 401 14.98 -14.22 -21.74
N HIS A 402 14.41 -13.12 -22.24
CA HIS A 402 14.85 -12.50 -23.50
C HIS A 402 15.79 -11.31 -23.27
N PHE A 403 15.94 -10.87 -22.02
CA PHE A 403 16.71 -9.69 -21.63
C PHE A 403 16.33 -8.46 -22.47
N ASP A 404 15.02 -8.21 -22.63
CA ASP A 404 14.49 -7.09 -23.39
C ASP A 404 14.63 -5.77 -22.61
N PRO A 405 15.47 -4.81 -23.06
CA PRO A 405 15.67 -3.54 -22.35
C PRO A 405 14.42 -2.66 -22.32
N SER A 406 13.43 -2.90 -23.20
CA SER A 406 12.20 -2.11 -23.25
C SER A 406 11.41 -2.19 -21.95
N LEU A 407 11.46 -3.33 -21.25
CA LEU A 407 10.80 -3.57 -19.96
C LEU A 407 11.41 -2.76 -18.82
N LEU A 408 12.67 -2.32 -18.96
CA LEU A 408 13.39 -1.58 -17.92
C LEU A 408 13.28 -0.06 -18.07
N GLN A 409 12.55 0.44 -19.07
CA GLN A 409 12.32 1.88 -19.23
C GLN A 409 11.72 2.55 -17.99
N PRO A 410 10.70 1.99 -17.31
CA PRO A 410 10.19 2.57 -16.07
C PRO A 410 11.27 2.64 -14.97
N LEU A 411 12.06 1.57 -14.82
CA LEU A 411 13.17 1.52 -13.85
C LEU A 411 14.24 2.58 -14.14
N SER A 412 14.58 2.80 -15.42
CA SER A 412 15.59 3.79 -15.82
C SER A 412 15.27 5.22 -15.35
N ARG A 413 13.99 5.57 -15.20
CA ARG A 413 13.56 6.91 -14.75
C ARG A 413 13.73 7.13 -13.25
N VAL A 414 13.70 6.04 -12.47
CA VAL A 414 13.71 6.09 -10.99
C VAL A 414 14.99 5.55 -10.38
N ALA A 415 15.83 4.82 -11.14
CA ALA A 415 17.02 4.13 -10.65
C ALA A 415 17.95 5.03 -9.81
N SER A 416 18.16 6.28 -10.22
CA SER A 416 19.02 7.24 -9.49
C SER A 416 18.41 7.76 -8.18
N THR A 417 17.12 7.52 -7.95
CA THR A 417 16.37 7.98 -6.76
C THR A 417 16.19 6.89 -5.70
N VAL A 418 16.57 5.65 -6.02
CA VAL A 418 16.46 4.49 -5.12
C VAL A 418 17.50 4.62 -4.01
N ASP A 419 17.07 4.47 -2.76
CA ASP A 419 17.95 4.53 -1.59
C ASP A 419 18.37 3.12 -1.10
N ALA A 420 17.57 2.08 -1.34
CA ALA A 420 17.88 0.70 -1.00
C ALA A 420 17.13 -0.30 -1.90
N VAL A 421 17.73 -1.47 -2.15
CA VAL A 421 17.13 -2.56 -2.95
C VAL A 421 16.87 -3.77 -2.05
N LEU A 422 15.68 -4.35 -2.09
CA LEU A 422 15.32 -5.58 -1.38
C LEU A 422 15.08 -6.69 -2.41
N LEU A 423 15.81 -7.81 -2.33
CA LEU A 423 15.63 -8.96 -3.22
C LEU A 423 14.93 -10.11 -2.50
N SER A 424 13.94 -10.71 -3.15
CA SER A 424 13.13 -11.76 -2.56
C SER A 424 13.60 -13.18 -2.87
N HIS A 425 13.98 -13.48 -4.12
CA HIS A 425 14.27 -14.84 -4.61
C HIS A 425 15.50 -14.90 -5.54
N PRO A 426 16.23 -16.05 -5.61
CA PRO A 426 17.46 -16.21 -6.41
C PRO A 426 17.23 -16.54 -7.91
N ASP A 427 16.22 -15.96 -8.57
CA ASP A 427 15.92 -16.27 -9.98
C ASP A 427 15.99 -15.02 -10.88
N THR A 428 15.93 -15.22 -12.20
CA THR A 428 15.93 -14.11 -13.16
C THR A 428 14.72 -13.19 -13.00
N LEU A 429 13.57 -13.71 -12.57
CA LEU A 429 12.33 -12.95 -12.40
C LEU A 429 12.37 -11.93 -11.27
N HIS A 430 13.28 -12.10 -10.30
CA HIS A 430 13.39 -11.23 -9.13
C HIS A 430 14.70 -10.43 -9.08
N LEU A 431 15.81 -10.90 -9.66
CA LEU A 431 17.10 -10.19 -9.64
C LEU A 431 17.81 -10.03 -11.00
N GLY A 432 17.22 -10.54 -12.09
CA GLY A 432 17.87 -10.64 -13.39
C GLY A 432 18.34 -9.32 -14.02
N ALA A 433 17.70 -8.19 -13.69
CA ALA A 433 18.07 -6.88 -14.22
C ALA A 433 19.15 -6.17 -13.41
N LEU A 434 19.53 -6.70 -12.24
CA LEU A 434 20.42 -6.01 -11.30
C LEU A 434 21.79 -5.62 -11.89
N PRO A 435 22.54 -6.51 -12.58
CA PRO A 435 23.84 -6.14 -13.15
C PRO A 435 23.70 -5.03 -14.22
N TYR A 436 22.67 -5.13 -15.05
CA TYR A 436 22.38 -4.13 -16.07
C TYR A 436 21.94 -2.79 -15.47
N ALA A 437 21.11 -2.80 -14.43
CA ALA A 437 20.62 -1.61 -13.76
C ALA A 437 21.75 -0.83 -13.06
N MET A 438 22.68 -1.53 -12.41
CA MET A 438 23.83 -0.88 -11.77
C MET A 438 24.81 -0.30 -12.80
N LYS A 439 25.08 -1.04 -13.88
CA LYS A 439 26.00 -0.60 -14.94
C LYS A 439 25.44 0.55 -15.78
N GLN A 440 24.22 0.39 -16.32
CA GLN A 440 23.70 1.26 -17.38
C GLN A 440 22.63 2.25 -16.88
N LEU A 441 21.89 1.92 -15.82
CA LEU A 441 20.77 2.76 -15.34
C LEU A 441 21.15 3.65 -14.15
N GLY A 442 22.36 3.54 -13.63
CA GLY A 442 22.86 4.37 -12.52
C GLY A 442 22.30 3.99 -11.15
N LEU A 443 21.90 2.74 -10.94
CA LEU A 443 21.50 2.22 -9.64
C LEU A 443 22.73 2.02 -8.75
N SER A 444 22.87 2.81 -7.68
CA SER A 444 24.03 2.75 -6.76
C SER A 444 23.66 2.40 -5.31
N ALA A 445 22.43 1.95 -5.09
CA ALA A 445 21.90 1.68 -3.75
C ALA A 445 22.41 0.35 -3.16
N PRO A 446 22.56 0.24 -1.82
CA PRO A 446 22.85 -1.03 -1.16
C PRO A 446 21.73 -2.05 -1.39
N VAL A 447 22.12 -3.30 -1.61
CA VAL A 447 21.20 -4.42 -1.87
C VAL A 447 21.09 -5.28 -0.63
N PHE A 448 19.87 -5.62 -0.21
CA PHE A 448 19.61 -6.49 0.92
C PHE A 448 18.97 -7.79 0.44
N SER A 449 19.53 -8.91 0.89
CA SER A 449 19.00 -10.24 0.61
C SER A 449 19.40 -11.22 1.72
N THR A 450 18.85 -12.42 1.66
CA THR A 450 19.38 -13.54 2.45
C THR A 450 20.63 -14.13 1.83
N GLU A 451 21.40 -14.88 2.61
CA GLU A 451 22.63 -15.54 2.14
C GLU A 451 22.39 -16.47 0.94
N PRO A 452 21.36 -17.35 0.92
CA PRO A 452 21.16 -18.21 -0.24
C PRO A 452 20.68 -17.43 -1.46
N VAL A 453 19.90 -16.33 -1.28
CA VAL A 453 19.50 -15.46 -2.41
C VAL A 453 20.74 -14.84 -3.06
N TYR A 454 21.71 -14.41 -2.26
CA TYR A 454 22.98 -13.88 -2.74
C TYR A 454 23.78 -14.93 -3.52
N ARG A 455 24.09 -16.08 -2.91
CA ARG A 455 24.97 -17.09 -3.55
C ARG A 455 24.31 -17.78 -4.75
N LEU A 456 23.06 -18.19 -4.63
CA LEU A 456 22.35 -18.88 -5.71
C LEU A 456 21.92 -17.92 -6.81
N GLY A 457 21.63 -16.66 -6.46
CA GLY A 457 21.39 -15.59 -7.43
C GLY A 457 22.62 -15.33 -8.30
N LEU A 458 23.81 -15.27 -7.69
CA LEU A 458 25.07 -15.12 -8.41
C LEU A 458 25.27 -16.24 -9.45
N LEU A 459 25.10 -17.49 -9.02
CA LEU A 459 25.23 -18.65 -9.91
C LEU A 459 24.18 -18.67 -11.02
N THR A 460 22.94 -18.25 -10.72
CA THR A 460 21.89 -18.13 -11.74
C THR A 460 22.27 -17.10 -12.79
N MET A 461 22.85 -15.97 -12.40
CA MET A 461 23.32 -14.95 -13.35
C MET A 461 24.53 -15.41 -14.17
N TYR A 462 25.47 -16.15 -13.59
CA TYR A 462 26.55 -16.77 -14.33
C TYR A 462 26.03 -17.76 -15.38
N ASP A 463 25.12 -18.66 -15.00
CA ASP A 463 24.56 -19.66 -15.92
C ASP A 463 23.78 -19.00 -17.06
N GLN A 464 23.03 -17.93 -16.79
CA GLN A 464 22.34 -17.12 -17.80
C GLN A 464 23.32 -16.44 -18.76
N PHE A 465 24.38 -15.82 -18.25
CA PHE A 465 25.40 -15.17 -19.07
C PHE A 465 26.13 -16.19 -19.97
N LEU A 466 26.59 -17.30 -19.38
CA LEU A 466 27.32 -18.34 -20.09
C LEU A 466 26.45 -19.01 -21.17
N SER A 467 25.20 -19.34 -20.83
CA SER A 467 24.25 -19.93 -21.79
C SER A 467 24.00 -19.01 -22.99
N ARG A 468 23.90 -17.69 -22.77
CA ARG A 468 23.67 -16.72 -23.85
C ARG A 468 24.89 -16.42 -24.67
N LYS A 469 26.06 -16.34 -24.02
CA LYS A 469 27.33 -16.12 -24.70
C LYS A 469 27.61 -17.23 -25.71
N GLN A 470 27.15 -18.47 -25.46
CA GLN A 470 27.31 -19.58 -26.42
C GLN A 470 26.41 -19.48 -27.66
N VAL A 471 25.26 -18.82 -27.57
CA VAL A 471 24.26 -18.74 -28.65
C VAL A 471 24.19 -17.36 -29.32
N SER A 472 24.83 -16.34 -28.74
CA SER A 472 24.78 -14.94 -29.21
C SER A 472 26.01 -14.14 -28.77
N ASP A 473 26.26 -13.01 -29.42
CA ASP A 473 27.20 -11.98 -28.94
C ASP A 473 26.47 -11.12 -27.89
N PHE A 474 26.46 -11.61 -26.65
CA PHE A 474 25.70 -11.03 -25.54
C PHE A 474 26.49 -9.89 -24.88
N ASP A 475 26.10 -8.65 -25.16
CA ASP A 475 26.83 -7.44 -24.76
C ASP A 475 26.15 -6.60 -23.65
N LEU A 476 25.04 -7.10 -23.06
CA LEU A 476 24.27 -6.33 -22.09
C LEU A 476 25.02 -6.15 -20.75
N PHE A 477 25.63 -7.22 -20.25
CA PHE A 477 26.48 -7.25 -19.05
C PHE A 477 27.51 -8.39 -19.16
N THR A 478 28.64 -8.26 -18.47
CA THR A 478 29.73 -9.24 -18.38
C THR A 478 29.76 -9.95 -17.04
N LEU A 479 30.64 -10.94 -16.85
CA LEU A 479 30.87 -11.57 -15.55
C LEU A 479 31.36 -10.56 -14.50
N ASP A 480 32.25 -9.64 -14.88
CA ASP A 480 32.75 -8.59 -13.99
C ASP A 480 31.64 -7.64 -13.53
N ASP A 481 30.68 -7.34 -14.41
CA ASP A 481 29.51 -6.53 -14.06
C ASP A 481 28.61 -7.25 -13.04
N ILE A 482 28.47 -8.58 -13.17
CA ILE A 482 27.75 -9.42 -12.20
C ILE A 482 28.47 -9.36 -10.85
N ASP A 483 29.79 -9.58 -10.84
CA ASP A 483 30.57 -9.56 -9.60
C ASP A 483 30.51 -8.19 -8.91
N SER A 484 30.64 -7.11 -9.67
CA SER A 484 30.54 -5.74 -9.19
C SER A 484 29.16 -5.46 -8.57
N ALA A 485 28.09 -5.96 -9.20
CA ALA A 485 26.74 -5.80 -8.66
C ALA A 485 26.54 -6.56 -7.34
N PHE A 486 27.15 -7.75 -7.22
CA PHE A 486 27.04 -8.61 -6.05
C PHE A 486 27.95 -8.18 -4.88
N GLN A 487 28.98 -7.35 -5.10
CA GLN A 487 29.80 -6.78 -4.02
C GLN A 487 29.02 -5.88 -3.05
N ASN A 488 27.95 -5.23 -3.51
CA ASN A 488 27.15 -4.27 -2.73
C ASN A 488 26.04 -4.92 -1.87
N PHE A 489 26.13 -6.23 -1.62
CA PHE A 489 25.11 -6.98 -0.88
C PHE A 489 25.33 -6.96 0.63
N THR A 490 24.28 -6.58 1.35
CA THR A 490 24.13 -6.78 2.79
C THR A 490 23.31 -8.05 3.03
N ARG A 491 23.97 -9.05 3.61
CA ARG A 491 23.43 -10.38 3.84
C ARG A 491 22.71 -10.45 5.18
N LEU A 492 21.46 -10.90 5.17
CA LEU A 492 20.60 -11.01 6.34
C LEU A 492 20.18 -12.47 6.60
N THR A 493 19.86 -12.79 7.85
CA THR A 493 19.24 -14.07 8.25
C THR A 493 17.74 -13.92 8.48
N TYR A 494 16.98 -15.02 8.41
CA TYR A 494 15.54 -14.95 8.63
C TYR A 494 15.19 -14.39 10.02
N ALA A 495 14.16 -13.55 10.07
CA ALA A 495 13.67 -12.82 11.23
C ALA A 495 14.71 -11.88 11.89
N GLN A 496 15.81 -11.56 11.19
CA GLN A 496 16.77 -10.55 11.63
C GLN A 496 16.21 -9.15 11.36
N ASN A 497 16.03 -8.36 12.42
CA ASN A 497 15.65 -6.97 12.29
C ASN A 497 16.88 -6.12 11.96
N HIS A 498 16.89 -5.50 10.78
CA HIS A 498 17.94 -4.58 10.35
C HIS A 498 17.40 -3.15 10.28
N HIS A 499 18.06 -2.24 10.99
CA HIS A 499 17.68 -0.83 11.04
C HIS A 499 18.38 -0.06 9.93
N LEU A 500 17.61 0.62 9.08
CA LEU A 500 18.17 1.47 8.04
C LEU A 500 18.74 2.77 8.64
N SER A 501 19.80 3.29 8.03
CA SER A 501 20.51 4.50 8.45
C SER A 501 20.28 5.66 7.48
N GLY A 502 20.64 6.89 7.89
CA GLY A 502 20.50 8.08 7.06
C GLY A 502 19.04 8.49 6.84
N LYS A 503 18.64 8.67 5.57
CA LYS A 503 17.27 9.07 5.22
C LYS A 503 16.20 8.05 5.66
N GLY A 504 16.57 6.78 5.82
CA GLY A 504 15.67 5.70 6.22
C GLY A 504 15.54 5.52 7.73
N GLU A 505 15.95 6.50 8.54
CA GLU A 505 15.94 6.36 10.00
C GLU A 505 14.53 6.02 10.53
N GLY A 506 14.48 4.97 11.36
CA GLY A 506 13.24 4.43 11.92
C GLY A 506 12.53 3.39 11.04
N ILE A 507 13.01 3.12 9.82
CA ILE A 507 12.57 1.96 9.01
C ILE A 507 13.37 0.72 9.44
N VAL A 508 12.67 -0.36 9.72
CA VAL A 508 13.23 -1.66 10.07
C VAL A 508 12.82 -2.68 9.03
N ILE A 509 13.78 -3.34 8.40
CA ILE A 509 13.53 -4.43 7.45
C ILE A 509 13.83 -5.78 8.12
N SER A 510 12.99 -6.77 7.86
CA SER A 510 13.15 -8.13 8.40
C SER A 510 12.72 -9.16 7.34
N PRO A 511 13.62 -10.02 6.87
CA PRO A 511 13.28 -11.08 5.90
C PRO A 511 12.68 -12.29 6.61
N HIS A 512 11.61 -12.85 6.08
CA HIS A 512 10.95 -14.05 6.60
C HIS A 512 10.83 -15.13 5.52
N VAL A 513 10.65 -16.39 5.91
CA VAL A 513 10.60 -17.52 4.97
C VAL A 513 9.40 -17.43 4.01
N SER A 514 9.63 -17.44 2.69
CA SER A 514 8.56 -17.50 1.67
C SER A 514 8.09 -18.94 1.37
N GLY A 515 9.01 -19.91 1.46
CA GLY A 515 8.75 -21.34 1.22
C GLY A 515 8.74 -21.77 -0.25
N HIS A 516 9.14 -20.88 -1.17
CA HIS A 516 9.14 -21.15 -2.61
C HIS A 516 10.50 -21.60 -3.15
N LEU A 517 11.54 -20.77 -3.01
CA LEU A 517 12.93 -21.10 -3.34
C LEU A 517 13.80 -21.10 -2.08
N LEU A 518 14.97 -21.75 -2.14
CA LEU A 518 15.91 -21.77 -1.03
C LEU A 518 16.42 -20.34 -0.74
N GLY A 519 16.26 -19.91 0.52
CA GLY A 519 16.52 -18.53 0.93
C GLY A 519 15.42 -17.53 0.58
N GLY A 520 14.37 -17.94 -0.13
CA GLY A 520 13.28 -17.07 -0.58
C GLY A 520 12.61 -16.32 0.57
N THR A 521 12.37 -15.02 0.36
CA THR A 521 11.94 -14.11 1.43
C THR A 521 10.60 -13.42 1.19
N VAL A 522 9.88 -13.25 2.28
CA VAL A 522 8.80 -12.28 2.47
C VAL A 522 9.39 -11.14 3.29
N TRP A 523 9.32 -9.91 2.78
CA TRP A 523 9.88 -8.75 3.46
C TRP A 523 8.84 -8.13 4.39
N LYS A 524 9.20 -8.01 5.67
CA LYS A 524 8.47 -7.21 6.65
C LYS A 524 9.21 -5.89 6.84
N ILE A 525 8.56 -4.79 6.47
CA ILE A 525 9.08 -3.43 6.60
C ILE A 525 8.25 -2.74 7.66
N THR A 526 8.86 -2.43 8.80
CA THR A 526 8.20 -1.81 9.94
C THR A 526 8.66 -0.36 10.08
N LYS A 527 7.72 0.58 10.15
CA LYS A 527 7.97 1.99 10.44
C LYS A 527 7.00 2.45 11.52
N ASP A 528 7.53 2.90 12.66
CA ASP A 528 6.75 3.47 13.77
C ASP A 528 5.58 2.60 14.29
N GLY A 529 5.71 1.27 14.16
CA GLY A 529 4.72 0.28 14.59
C GLY A 529 3.72 -0.14 13.51
N GLU A 530 3.80 0.43 12.31
CA GLU A 530 3.06 -0.02 11.14
C GLU A 530 3.89 -1.01 10.33
N ASP A 531 3.27 -2.15 10.00
CA ASP A 531 3.90 -3.22 9.22
C ASP A 531 3.42 -3.17 7.77
N VAL A 532 4.36 -2.92 6.85
CA VAL A 532 4.21 -3.12 5.40
C VAL A 532 4.84 -4.46 5.04
N ILE A 533 4.04 -5.38 4.52
CA ILE A 533 4.48 -6.74 4.16
C ILE A 533 4.50 -6.88 2.65
N TYR A 534 5.65 -7.26 2.10
CA TYR A 534 5.79 -7.70 0.72
C TYR A 534 5.91 -9.22 0.67
N ALA A 535 4.86 -9.88 0.17
CA ALA A 535 4.72 -11.33 0.09
C ALA A 535 4.29 -11.76 -1.31
N VAL A 536 5.25 -11.88 -2.22
CA VAL A 536 5.06 -12.43 -3.57
C VAL A 536 5.64 -13.84 -3.65
N ASP A 537 5.03 -14.68 -4.48
CA ASP A 537 5.52 -16.02 -4.84
C ASP A 537 5.72 -16.92 -3.62
N PHE A 538 4.87 -16.81 -2.60
CA PHE A 538 5.01 -17.59 -1.37
C PHE A 538 4.28 -18.94 -1.42
N ASN A 539 4.79 -19.90 -0.65
CA ASN A 539 4.23 -21.24 -0.50
C ASN A 539 3.85 -21.54 0.94
N HIS A 540 2.59 -21.89 1.17
CA HIS A 540 2.13 -22.35 2.47
C HIS A 540 2.37 -23.84 2.72
N ARG A 541 2.62 -24.63 1.67
CA ARG A 541 2.81 -26.08 1.80
C ARG A 541 4.23 -26.37 2.21
N LYS A 542 4.41 -27.35 3.10
CA LYS A 542 5.74 -27.89 3.41
C LYS A 542 6.19 -28.79 2.26
N GLU A 543 7.35 -28.48 1.71
CA GLU A 543 8.01 -29.27 0.65
C GLU A 543 8.97 -30.30 1.26
N LYS A 544 9.82 -30.97 0.47
CA LYS A 544 10.81 -31.92 1.02
C LYS A 544 11.97 -31.11 1.60
N HIS A 545 12.47 -30.16 0.81
CA HIS A 545 13.62 -29.35 1.19
C HIS A 545 13.26 -28.04 1.91
N LEU A 546 12.04 -27.50 1.76
CA LEU A 546 11.64 -26.22 2.37
C LEU A 546 10.45 -26.34 3.33
N ASN A 547 10.46 -25.47 4.34
CA ASN A 547 9.30 -25.16 5.17
C ASN A 547 8.36 -24.19 4.42
N GLY A 548 7.06 -24.27 4.69
CA GLY A 548 6.10 -23.27 4.21
C GLY A 548 6.14 -21.97 5.03
N ILE A 549 5.53 -20.91 4.50
CA ILE A 549 5.42 -19.60 5.16
C ILE A 549 4.85 -19.69 6.58
N ASN A 550 5.46 -18.94 7.51
CA ASN A 550 4.95 -18.82 8.87
C ASN A 550 3.84 -17.74 8.95
N GLN A 551 2.59 -18.16 8.78
CA GLN A 551 1.43 -17.25 8.76
C GLN A 551 1.24 -16.48 10.07
N SER A 552 1.66 -17.04 11.21
CA SER A 552 1.49 -16.41 12.53
C SER A 552 2.33 -15.14 12.71
N ALA A 553 3.34 -14.91 11.86
CA ALA A 553 4.18 -13.72 11.91
C ALA A 553 3.49 -12.46 11.34
N PHE A 554 2.39 -12.63 10.60
CA PHE A 554 1.81 -11.60 9.74
C PHE A 554 0.33 -11.34 10.03
N VAL A 555 0.02 -11.09 11.30
CA VAL A 555 -1.36 -10.83 11.74
C VAL A 555 -1.67 -9.34 11.59
N ARG A 556 -2.67 -9.03 10.77
CA ARG A 556 -3.26 -7.70 10.57
C ARG A 556 -2.24 -6.60 10.19
N PRO A 557 -1.47 -6.77 9.11
CA PRO A 557 -0.56 -5.74 8.63
C PRO A 557 -1.31 -4.48 8.17
N ALA A 558 -0.63 -3.34 8.18
CA ALA A 558 -1.16 -2.07 7.68
C ALA A 558 -1.33 -2.13 6.16
N VAL A 559 -0.29 -2.62 5.47
CA VAL A 559 -0.30 -2.83 4.03
C VAL A 559 0.24 -4.23 3.73
N LEU A 560 -0.47 -4.99 2.90
CA LEU A 560 0.02 -6.25 2.33
C LEU A 560 0.12 -6.09 0.81
N ILE A 561 1.32 -6.30 0.26
CA ILE A 561 1.59 -6.37 -1.18
C ILE A 561 1.77 -7.86 -1.52
N THR A 562 0.94 -8.39 -2.42
CA THR A 562 0.94 -9.82 -2.73
C THR A 562 0.54 -10.11 -4.17
N ASP A 563 0.91 -11.28 -4.69
CA ASP A 563 0.63 -11.68 -6.05
C ASP A 563 -0.78 -12.30 -6.24
N ALA A 564 -1.27 -12.23 -7.48
CA ALA A 564 -2.48 -12.90 -7.94
C ALA A 564 -2.18 -14.02 -8.96
N TYR A 565 -0.92 -14.42 -9.14
CA TYR A 565 -0.45 -15.28 -10.23
C TYR A 565 -1.18 -16.63 -10.30
N ASN A 566 -1.42 -17.26 -9.14
CA ASN A 566 -2.14 -18.53 -9.03
C ASN A 566 -3.56 -18.40 -8.47
N ALA A 567 -4.17 -17.22 -8.54
CA ALA A 567 -5.52 -16.98 -8.00
C ALA A 567 -6.66 -17.77 -8.68
N LEU A 568 -6.40 -18.34 -9.86
CA LEU A 568 -7.31 -19.21 -10.61
C LEU A 568 -6.89 -20.68 -10.63
N ASN A 569 -5.64 -20.99 -10.26
CA ASN A 569 -5.08 -22.32 -10.37
C ASN A 569 -5.31 -23.13 -9.07
N ASN A 570 -5.92 -24.31 -9.21
CA ASN A 570 -6.11 -25.25 -8.10
C ASN A 570 -5.19 -26.45 -8.29
N GLN A 571 -4.21 -26.58 -7.41
CA GLN A 571 -3.24 -27.66 -7.48
C GLN A 571 -3.76 -28.97 -6.88
N PRO A 572 -3.39 -30.13 -7.45
CA PRO A 572 -3.64 -31.43 -6.84
C PRO A 572 -2.85 -31.61 -5.55
N TYR A 573 -3.19 -32.67 -4.80
CA TYR A 573 -2.45 -33.02 -3.58
C TYR A 573 -1.03 -33.49 -3.92
N ARG A 574 -0.05 -33.02 -3.13
CA ARG A 574 1.38 -33.30 -3.34
C ARG A 574 1.70 -34.78 -3.55
N ARG A 575 1.22 -35.68 -2.69
CA ARG A 575 1.49 -37.12 -2.81
C ARG A 575 1.03 -37.72 -4.13
N GLN A 576 -0.10 -37.25 -4.65
CA GLN A 576 -0.60 -37.70 -5.94
C GLN A 576 0.29 -37.16 -7.06
N LYS A 577 0.65 -35.87 -6.99
CA LYS A 577 1.52 -35.21 -7.97
C LYS A 577 2.91 -35.86 -8.06
N ASP A 578 3.55 -36.11 -6.92
CA ASP A 578 4.88 -36.74 -6.87
C ASP A 578 4.85 -38.17 -7.47
N LYS A 579 3.73 -38.89 -7.28
CA LYS A 579 3.52 -40.21 -7.87
C LYS A 579 3.31 -40.13 -9.38
N GLU A 580 2.46 -39.23 -9.86
CA GLU A 580 2.22 -39.03 -11.30
C GLU A 580 3.52 -38.63 -12.03
N PHE A 581 4.33 -37.77 -11.41
CA PHE A 581 5.65 -37.37 -11.90
C PHE A 581 6.60 -38.56 -12.04
N THR A 582 6.81 -39.32 -10.97
CA THR A 582 7.71 -40.49 -11.00
C THR A 582 7.19 -41.59 -11.93
N ASP A 583 5.88 -41.83 -12.00
CA ASP A 583 5.28 -42.82 -12.90
C ASP A 583 5.44 -42.45 -14.38
N ALA A 584 5.33 -41.16 -14.75
CA ALA A 584 5.56 -40.69 -16.11
C ALA A 584 7.02 -40.92 -16.56
N ILE A 585 7.99 -40.60 -15.69
CA ILE A 585 9.41 -40.81 -15.94
C ILE A 585 9.70 -42.31 -16.08
N LYS A 586 9.26 -43.13 -15.12
CA LYS A 586 9.46 -44.59 -15.14
C LYS A 586 8.84 -45.25 -16.38
N LYS A 587 7.65 -44.81 -16.79
CA LYS A 587 6.98 -45.34 -18.00
C LYS A 587 7.81 -45.07 -19.26
N THR A 588 8.40 -43.89 -19.37
CA THR A 588 9.22 -43.50 -20.52
C THR A 588 10.52 -44.28 -20.56
N LEU A 589 11.23 -44.37 -19.44
CA LEU A 589 12.49 -45.12 -19.34
C LEU A 589 12.29 -46.62 -19.65
N ARG A 590 11.20 -47.23 -19.17
CA ARG A 590 10.85 -48.63 -19.49
C ARG A 590 10.51 -48.85 -20.97
N SER A 591 10.14 -47.79 -21.67
CA SER A 591 9.86 -47.80 -23.11
C SER A 591 11.10 -47.47 -23.95
N ASP A 592 12.29 -47.47 -23.33
CA ASP A 592 13.57 -47.19 -23.98
C ASP A 592 13.63 -45.77 -24.58
N GLY A 593 13.01 -44.81 -23.89
CA GLY A 593 13.00 -43.38 -24.24
C GLY A 593 13.73 -42.54 -23.21
N ASN A 594 14.27 -41.40 -23.66
CA ASN A 594 14.94 -40.42 -22.81
C ASN A 594 13.94 -39.43 -22.22
N VAL A 595 14.29 -38.87 -21.05
CA VAL A 595 13.49 -37.85 -20.38
C VAL A 595 14.30 -36.57 -20.23
N LEU A 596 13.81 -35.48 -20.82
CA LEU A 596 14.33 -34.13 -20.64
C LEU A 596 13.45 -33.37 -19.64
N LEU A 597 14.06 -32.78 -18.62
CA LEU A 597 13.44 -31.82 -17.72
C LEU A 597 14.13 -30.46 -17.90
N PRO A 598 13.51 -29.51 -18.61
CA PRO A 598 13.95 -28.12 -18.62
C PRO A 598 13.70 -27.52 -17.23
N VAL A 599 14.76 -27.09 -16.56
CA VAL A 599 14.72 -26.60 -15.17
C VAL A 599 15.51 -25.31 -15.02
N ASP A 600 15.27 -24.65 -13.90
CA ASP A 600 16.08 -23.53 -13.43
C ASP A 600 17.44 -24.00 -12.88
N THR A 601 18.37 -23.06 -12.73
CA THR A 601 19.75 -23.35 -12.34
C THR A 601 19.86 -23.78 -10.87
N ALA A 602 19.21 -23.07 -9.96
CA ALA A 602 19.48 -23.18 -8.51
C ALA A 602 18.25 -23.10 -7.59
N GLY A 603 17.03 -23.00 -8.12
CA GLY A 603 15.80 -22.88 -7.33
C GLY A 603 15.00 -24.19 -7.27
N ARG A 604 13.95 -24.33 -8.08
CA ARG A 604 12.98 -25.44 -8.06
C ARG A 604 13.59 -26.79 -8.37
N VAL A 605 14.65 -26.82 -9.16
CA VAL A 605 15.44 -28.02 -9.44
C VAL A 605 15.84 -28.78 -8.17
N MET A 606 16.06 -28.11 -7.04
CA MET A 606 16.46 -28.75 -5.79
C MET A 606 15.37 -29.67 -5.22
N GLU A 607 14.08 -29.34 -5.37
CA GLU A 607 12.98 -30.23 -4.98
C GLU A 607 12.92 -31.45 -5.91
N LEU A 608 13.14 -31.25 -7.22
CA LEU A 608 13.09 -32.31 -8.22
C LEU A 608 14.23 -33.31 -8.05
N VAL A 609 15.45 -32.82 -7.86
CA VAL A 609 16.65 -33.61 -7.53
C VAL A 609 16.37 -34.49 -6.31
N GLN A 610 15.77 -33.91 -5.26
CA GLN A 610 15.46 -34.65 -4.05
C GLN A 610 14.35 -35.71 -4.24
N ILE A 611 13.34 -35.42 -5.07
CA ILE A 611 12.29 -36.40 -5.42
C ILE A 611 12.90 -37.58 -6.19
N LEU A 612 13.74 -37.30 -7.18
CA LEU A 612 14.38 -38.31 -8.02
C LEU A 612 15.38 -39.17 -7.23
N GLU A 613 16.26 -38.57 -6.44
CA GLU A 613 17.23 -39.30 -5.61
C GLU A 613 16.54 -40.26 -4.62
N SER A 614 15.45 -39.79 -3.99
CA SER A 614 14.64 -40.62 -3.09
C SER A 614 14.02 -41.80 -3.85
N CYS A 615 13.38 -41.54 -4.99
CA CYS A 615 12.69 -42.55 -5.79
C CYS A 615 13.67 -43.60 -6.35
N TRP A 616 14.84 -43.18 -6.84
CA TRP A 616 15.85 -44.10 -7.36
C TRP A 616 16.45 -44.99 -6.29
N THR A 617 16.60 -44.47 -5.07
CA THR A 617 17.11 -45.23 -3.94
C THR A 617 16.07 -46.22 -3.41
N GLU A 618 14.81 -45.80 -3.27
CA GLU A 618 13.72 -46.65 -2.78
C GLU A 618 13.37 -47.79 -3.75
N GLU A 619 13.33 -47.53 -5.06
CA GLU A 619 13.00 -48.54 -6.08
C GLU A 619 14.23 -49.24 -6.69
N ASN A 620 15.45 -48.86 -6.27
CA ASN A 620 16.74 -49.37 -6.78
C ASN A 620 16.83 -49.39 -8.32
N LEU A 621 16.53 -48.25 -8.95
CA LEU A 621 16.58 -48.08 -10.40
C LEU A 621 18.03 -47.87 -10.88
N ASN A 622 18.38 -48.48 -12.02
CA ASN A 622 19.74 -48.44 -12.59
C ASN A 622 19.89 -47.43 -13.76
N TYR A 623 18.86 -46.65 -14.08
CA TYR A 623 18.92 -45.65 -15.15
C TYR A 623 19.75 -44.44 -14.70
N PRO A 624 20.65 -43.90 -15.53
CA PRO A 624 21.45 -42.73 -15.15
C PRO A 624 20.61 -41.45 -15.16
N ILE A 625 20.88 -40.60 -14.16
CA ILE A 625 20.32 -39.24 -14.07
C ILE A 625 21.46 -38.24 -14.15
N PHE A 626 21.31 -37.22 -14.99
CA PHE A 626 22.28 -36.15 -15.18
C PHE A 626 21.66 -34.80 -14.79
N PHE A 627 22.41 -33.97 -14.08
CA PHE A 627 22.10 -32.57 -13.85
C PHE A 627 23.15 -31.73 -14.58
N LEU A 628 22.73 -31.02 -15.63
CA LEU A 628 23.58 -30.36 -16.60
C LEU A 628 23.33 -28.85 -16.61
N THR A 629 24.23 -28.10 -15.98
CA THR A 629 24.29 -26.62 -15.98
C THR A 629 25.75 -26.20 -15.93
N TYR A 630 26.10 -24.98 -16.34
CA TYR A 630 27.50 -24.55 -16.32
C TYR A 630 28.08 -24.46 -14.89
N VAL A 631 27.21 -24.40 -13.89
CA VAL A 631 27.53 -24.18 -12.48
C VAL A 631 27.00 -25.31 -11.58
N ALA A 632 26.74 -26.50 -12.13
CA ALA A 632 26.06 -27.59 -11.43
C ALA A 632 26.79 -28.02 -10.14
N SER A 633 28.12 -28.18 -10.22
CA SER A 633 28.97 -28.57 -9.08
C SER A 633 28.91 -27.54 -7.96
N SER A 634 29.18 -26.27 -8.28
CA SER A 634 29.16 -25.16 -7.33
C SER A 634 27.78 -24.98 -6.68
N THR A 635 26.70 -25.13 -7.46
CA THR A 635 25.33 -25.02 -6.97
C THR A 635 25.04 -26.06 -5.89
N ILE A 636 25.34 -27.33 -6.15
CA ILE A 636 25.11 -28.41 -5.20
C ILE A 636 26.02 -28.26 -3.96
N ASP A 637 27.26 -27.79 -4.12
CA ASP A 637 28.16 -27.58 -2.99
C ASP A 637 27.70 -26.45 -2.05
N TYR A 638 27.17 -25.34 -2.58
CA TYR A 638 26.55 -24.32 -1.72
C TYR A 638 25.27 -24.82 -1.06
N VAL A 639 24.41 -25.54 -1.79
CA VAL A 639 23.18 -26.09 -1.22
C VAL A 639 23.48 -27.07 -0.07
N LYS A 640 24.56 -27.85 -0.16
CA LYS A 640 25.03 -28.71 0.96
C LYS A 640 25.38 -27.88 2.20
N SER A 641 25.85 -26.65 2.05
CA SER A 641 26.23 -25.79 3.19
C SER A 641 25.02 -25.14 3.88
N PHE A 642 23.92 -24.89 3.16
CA PHE A 642 22.74 -24.15 3.67
C PHE A 642 21.71 -25.02 4.42
N LEU A 643 22.14 -26.03 5.17
CA LEU A 643 21.23 -26.92 5.89
C LEU A 643 20.35 -26.18 6.92
N GLU A 644 20.81 -25.06 7.47
CA GLU A 644 20.06 -24.21 8.39
C GLU A 644 18.90 -23.44 7.74
N TRP A 645 18.92 -23.31 6.40
CA TRP A 645 17.87 -22.65 5.61
C TRP A 645 16.79 -23.61 5.12
N MET A 646 16.99 -24.93 5.33
CA MET A 646 16.11 -25.98 4.85
C MET A 646 15.02 -26.36 5.85
N SER A 647 14.18 -27.31 5.46
CA SER A 647 13.07 -27.79 6.29
C SER A 647 13.55 -28.43 7.61
N ASP A 648 12.71 -28.30 8.65
CA ASP A 648 13.00 -28.89 9.97
C ASP A 648 13.20 -30.41 9.88
N ALA A 649 12.60 -31.05 8.86
CA ALA A 649 12.72 -32.47 8.62
C ALA A 649 14.14 -32.85 8.17
N ILE A 650 14.75 -32.05 7.28
CA ILE A 650 16.13 -32.25 6.84
C ILE A 650 17.08 -31.98 7.99
N ALA A 651 16.91 -30.87 8.72
CA ALA A 651 17.74 -30.54 9.88
C ALA A 651 17.75 -31.68 10.92
N LYS A 652 16.56 -32.18 11.31
CA LYS A 652 16.43 -33.32 12.24
C LYS A 652 16.98 -34.64 11.69
N SER A 653 16.91 -34.85 10.38
CA SER A 653 17.48 -36.04 9.75
C SER A 653 19.00 -35.99 9.81
N PHE A 654 19.59 -34.83 9.52
CA PHE A 654 21.03 -34.60 9.57
C PHE A 654 21.59 -34.74 10.99
N GLU A 655 20.89 -34.23 12.01
CA GLU A 655 21.26 -34.42 13.43
C GLU A 655 21.40 -35.90 13.82
N LYS A 656 20.54 -36.77 13.25
CA LYS A 656 20.51 -38.21 13.55
C LYS A 656 21.48 -39.02 12.70
N THR A 657 21.48 -38.80 11.39
CA THR A 657 22.21 -39.65 10.42
C THR A 657 23.59 -39.11 10.10
N ARG A 658 23.84 -37.81 10.31
CA ARG A 658 25.04 -37.06 9.87
C ARG A 658 25.30 -37.15 8.35
N GLU A 659 24.32 -37.60 7.57
CA GLU A 659 24.39 -37.62 6.11
C GLU A 659 23.67 -36.41 5.54
N ASN A 660 24.37 -35.65 4.69
CA ASN A 660 23.76 -34.54 3.96
C ASN A 660 22.83 -35.09 2.87
N VAL A 661 21.61 -34.55 2.82
CA VAL A 661 20.56 -34.95 1.88
C VAL A 661 20.95 -34.67 0.41
N PHE A 662 21.74 -33.62 0.18
CA PHE A 662 22.25 -33.23 -1.13
C PHE A 662 23.61 -33.86 -1.47
N ASN A 663 24.04 -34.88 -0.72
CA ASN A 663 25.13 -35.75 -1.14
C ASN A 663 24.61 -36.80 -2.14
N LEU A 664 24.40 -36.35 -3.38
CA LEU A 664 23.76 -37.12 -4.44
C LEU A 664 24.62 -38.32 -4.85
N LYS A 665 24.06 -39.54 -4.74
CA LYS A 665 24.73 -40.79 -5.11
C LYS A 665 24.28 -41.29 -6.48
N ARG A 666 23.04 -40.99 -6.88
CA ARG A 666 22.46 -41.49 -8.15
C ARG A 666 22.52 -40.47 -9.28
N ILE A 667 22.54 -39.18 -8.95
CA ILE A 667 22.59 -38.09 -9.92
C ILE A 667 24.04 -37.69 -10.18
N ARG A 668 24.43 -37.64 -11.46
CA ARG A 668 25.75 -37.16 -11.91
C ARG A 668 25.65 -35.70 -12.31
N LEU A 669 26.58 -34.88 -11.82
CA LEU A 669 26.69 -33.46 -12.13
C LEU A 669 27.58 -33.30 -13.37
N LEU A 670 27.11 -32.57 -14.38
CA LEU A 670 27.84 -32.29 -15.62
C LEU A 670 27.89 -30.78 -15.86
N VAL A 671 29.02 -30.30 -16.40
CA VAL A 671 29.22 -28.88 -16.75
C VAL A 671 29.29 -28.63 -18.25
N SER A 672 29.60 -29.66 -19.04
CA SER A 672 29.65 -29.60 -20.49
C SER A 672 28.71 -30.63 -21.12
N LYS A 673 28.12 -30.25 -22.27
CA LYS A 673 27.33 -31.17 -23.10
C LYS A 673 28.18 -32.33 -23.63
N SER A 674 29.47 -32.13 -23.88
CA SER A 674 30.36 -33.20 -24.38
C SER A 674 30.40 -34.42 -23.44
N GLU A 675 30.35 -34.19 -22.13
CA GLU A 675 30.32 -35.27 -21.14
C GLU A 675 29.00 -36.07 -21.17
N LEU A 676 27.91 -35.43 -21.60
CA LEU A 676 26.63 -36.10 -21.80
C LEU A 676 26.66 -36.96 -23.08
N ASP A 677 27.34 -36.49 -24.12
CA ASP A 677 27.51 -37.22 -25.38
C ASP A 677 28.41 -38.46 -25.21
N ASP A 678 29.40 -38.39 -24.31
CA ASP A 678 30.26 -39.52 -23.93
C ASP A 678 29.57 -40.54 -23.00
N ALA A 679 28.39 -40.21 -22.47
CA ALA A 679 27.67 -41.09 -21.56
C ALA A 679 27.05 -42.30 -22.31
N PRO A 680 26.97 -43.49 -21.68
CA PRO A 680 26.52 -44.72 -22.33
C PRO A 680 25.18 -44.56 -23.07
N ASP A 681 25.10 -45.21 -24.23
CA ASP A 681 23.86 -45.30 -25.02
C ASP A 681 22.79 -46.07 -24.24
N GLY A 682 21.61 -45.46 -24.11
CA GLY A 682 20.47 -46.02 -23.39
C GLY A 682 19.57 -44.95 -22.77
N PRO A 683 18.43 -45.36 -22.19
CA PRO A 683 17.44 -44.46 -21.62
C PRO A 683 18.02 -43.72 -20.41
N LYS A 684 18.00 -42.39 -20.48
CA LYS A 684 18.56 -41.49 -19.45
C LYS A 684 17.61 -40.35 -19.10
N VAL A 685 17.78 -39.80 -17.90
CA VAL A 685 17.06 -38.61 -17.42
C VAL A 685 18.04 -37.45 -17.37
N VAL A 686 17.72 -36.32 -17.99
CA VAL A 686 18.56 -35.12 -17.99
C VAL A 686 17.76 -33.93 -17.48
N LEU A 687 18.22 -33.34 -16.37
CA LEU A 687 17.79 -32.04 -15.89
C LEU A 687 18.75 -31.01 -16.48
N ALA A 688 18.26 -30.12 -17.35
CA ALA A 688 19.11 -29.18 -18.10
C ALA A 688 18.70 -27.73 -17.83
N SER A 689 19.69 -26.82 -17.77
CA SER A 689 19.46 -25.39 -17.54
C SER A 689 18.57 -24.75 -18.60
N MET A 690 17.89 -23.67 -18.19
CA MET A 690 16.94 -22.84 -18.95
C MET A 690 15.59 -23.51 -19.19
N ALA A 691 14.63 -23.27 -18.30
CA ALA A 691 13.28 -23.81 -18.43
C ALA A 691 12.47 -23.23 -19.61
N SER A 692 12.84 -22.04 -20.10
CA SER A 692 12.17 -21.37 -21.22
C SER A 692 12.46 -21.97 -22.60
N LEU A 693 13.48 -22.84 -22.71
CA LEU A 693 14.00 -23.37 -23.98
C LEU A 693 14.44 -22.28 -24.98
N GLU A 694 14.88 -21.11 -24.51
CA GLU A 694 15.39 -20.04 -25.39
C GLU A 694 16.91 -20.14 -25.62
N ALA A 695 17.63 -20.61 -24.62
CA ALA A 695 19.07 -20.80 -24.64
C ALA A 695 19.45 -21.98 -23.74
N GLY A 696 20.75 -22.25 -23.57
CA GLY A 696 21.26 -23.25 -22.64
C GLY A 696 21.09 -24.70 -23.11
N PHE A 697 21.43 -25.64 -22.24
CA PHE A 697 21.51 -27.05 -22.61
C PHE A 697 20.14 -27.68 -22.88
N SER A 698 19.07 -27.18 -22.25
CA SER A 698 17.72 -27.70 -22.45
C SER A 698 17.24 -27.50 -23.90
N HIS A 699 17.56 -26.34 -24.51
CA HIS A 699 17.23 -26.02 -25.89
C HIS A 699 17.92 -27.00 -26.87
N ASP A 700 19.22 -27.21 -26.70
CA ASP A 700 20.00 -28.07 -27.59
C ASP A 700 19.53 -29.53 -27.54
N ILE A 701 19.29 -30.04 -26.33
CA ILE A 701 18.79 -31.41 -26.13
C ILE A 701 17.36 -31.55 -26.65
N PHE A 702 16.51 -30.52 -26.46
CA PHE A 702 15.16 -30.52 -26.98
C PHE A 702 15.15 -30.70 -28.50
N VAL A 703 15.97 -29.95 -29.24
CA VAL A 703 16.01 -30.04 -30.71
C VAL A 703 16.46 -31.42 -31.18
N GLU A 704 17.41 -32.05 -30.50
CA GLU A 704 17.88 -33.41 -30.81
C GLU A 704 16.82 -34.48 -30.51
N TRP A 705 16.12 -34.36 -29.38
CA TRP A 705 15.24 -35.41 -28.87
C TRP A 705 13.78 -35.26 -29.33
N ALA A 706 13.38 -34.09 -29.83
CA ALA A 706 11.99 -33.79 -30.18
C ALA A 706 11.41 -34.68 -31.28
N ASN A 707 12.23 -35.18 -32.21
CA ASN A 707 11.75 -35.99 -33.35
C ASN A 707 11.52 -37.47 -33.00
N ASP A 708 11.97 -37.95 -31.84
CA ASP A 708 11.75 -39.33 -31.41
C ASP A 708 10.48 -39.43 -30.53
N PRO A 709 9.45 -40.20 -30.94
CA PRO A 709 8.21 -40.36 -30.17
C PRO A 709 8.38 -41.12 -28.85
N LYS A 710 9.50 -41.83 -28.64
CA LYS A 710 9.78 -42.50 -27.36
C LYS A 710 10.18 -41.52 -26.26
N ASN A 711 10.72 -40.36 -26.63
CA ASN A 711 11.23 -39.39 -25.67
C ASN A 711 10.09 -38.62 -24.99
N LEU A 712 10.37 -38.13 -23.78
CA LEU A 712 9.49 -37.29 -22.99
C LEU A 712 10.21 -35.98 -22.66
N VAL A 713 9.53 -34.87 -22.90
CA VAL A 713 9.90 -33.56 -22.35
C VAL A 713 8.88 -33.20 -21.29
N LEU A 714 9.34 -33.07 -20.04
CA LEU A 714 8.49 -32.82 -18.89
C LEU A 714 8.79 -31.43 -18.33
N PHE A 715 7.85 -30.51 -18.53
CA PHE A 715 7.92 -29.16 -17.99
C PHE A 715 7.41 -29.15 -16.54
N THR A 716 8.25 -28.66 -15.63
CA THR A 716 7.95 -28.62 -14.19
C THR A 716 7.44 -27.27 -13.69
N GLU A 717 7.49 -26.25 -14.54
CA GLU A 717 7.01 -24.91 -14.22
C GLU A 717 6.38 -24.23 -15.44
N ARG A 718 5.47 -23.28 -15.18
CA ARG A 718 4.88 -22.46 -16.22
C ARG A 718 5.97 -21.55 -16.79
N ALA A 719 6.26 -21.74 -18.06
CA ALA A 719 7.30 -20.98 -18.73
C ALA A 719 6.87 -19.52 -18.95
N GLN A 720 7.85 -18.61 -19.00
CA GLN A 720 7.61 -17.19 -19.23
C GLN A 720 6.85 -16.92 -20.53
N PHE A 721 6.02 -15.88 -20.53
CA PHE A 721 5.25 -15.49 -21.70
C PHE A 721 6.17 -15.16 -22.89
N GLY A 722 5.81 -15.64 -24.08
CA GLY A 722 6.62 -15.43 -25.29
C GLY A 722 7.80 -16.39 -25.47
N SER A 723 7.98 -17.38 -24.58
CA SER A 723 9.01 -18.41 -24.75
C SER A 723 8.56 -19.61 -25.59
N LEU A 724 9.51 -20.35 -26.15
CA LEU A 724 9.32 -21.61 -26.85
C LEU A 724 8.64 -22.64 -25.93
N ALA A 725 9.09 -22.78 -24.69
CA ALA A 725 8.47 -23.67 -23.70
C ALA A 725 6.99 -23.32 -23.46
N ARG A 726 6.65 -22.03 -23.36
CA ARG A 726 5.25 -21.59 -23.16
C ARG A 726 4.37 -21.93 -24.35
N MET A 727 4.89 -21.79 -25.57
CA MET A 727 4.20 -22.19 -26.80
C MET A 727 3.91 -23.70 -26.82
N LEU A 728 4.89 -24.51 -26.42
CA LEU A 728 4.79 -25.97 -26.36
C LEU A 728 3.84 -26.46 -25.27
N GLN A 729 3.74 -25.74 -24.15
CA GLN A 729 2.79 -26.04 -23.07
C GLN A 729 1.33 -25.77 -23.49
N ALA A 730 1.08 -24.74 -24.30
CA ALA A 730 -0.28 -24.34 -24.68
C ALA A 730 -0.88 -25.22 -25.80
N ASP A 731 -0.06 -25.73 -26.72
CA ASP A 731 -0.51 -26.45 -27.93
C ASP A 731 0.38 -27.69 -28.19
N PRO A 732 0.03 -28.86 -27.62
CA PRO A 732 0.84 -30.08 -27.68
C PRO A 732 0.86 -30.75 -29.08
N PRO A 733 1.89 -31.57 -29.40
CA PRO A 733 2.17 -32.14 -30.72
C PRO A 733 1.08 -33.06 -31.32
N PRO A 734 1.12 -33.35 -32.65
CA PRO A 734 2.23 -33.12 -33.59
C PRO A 734 2.25 -31.71 -34.20
N LYS A 735 3.39 -31.02 -34.08
CA LYS A 735 3.61 -29.67 -34.60
C LYS A 735 5.01 -29.53 -35.19
N ALA A 736 5.11 -28.87 -36.34
CA ALA A 736 6.38 -28.41 -36.88
C ALA A 736 6.68 -27.04 -36.27
N VAL A 737 7.76 -26.92 -35.51
CA VAL A 737 8.17 -25.67 -34.87
C VAL A 737 9.45 -25.19 -35.53
N LYS A 738 9.50 -23.91 -35.91
CA LYS A 738 10.73 -23.27 -36.37
C LYS A 738 11.55 -22.88 -35.15
N VAL A 739 12.78 -23.38 -35.09
CA VAL A 739 13.72 -23.14 -34.00
C VAL A 739 15.04 -22.69 -34.61
N THR A 740 15.66 -21.68 -34.02
CA THR A 740 16.98 -21.20 -34.44
C THR A 740 18.02 -21.87 -33.57
N ILE A 741 18.88 -22.71 -34.15
CA ILE A 741 20.04 -23.23 -33.44
C ILE A 741 21.20 -22.29 -33.73
N SER A 742 21.75 -21.72 -32.66
CA SER A 742 22.97 -20.93 -32.73
C SER A 742 24.07 -21.66 -31.97
N LYS A 743 25.26 -21.74 -32.58
CA LYS A 743 26.43 -22.33 -31.93
C LYS A 743 27.64 -21.44 -32.14
N ARG A 744 28.39 -21.19 -31.06
CA ARG A 744 29.69 -20.55 -31.11
C ARG A 744 30.74 -21.54 -31.64
N VAL A 745 31.44 -21.15 -32.69
CA VAL A 745 32.47 -21.96 -33.37
C VAL A 745 33.76 -21.14 -33.41
N PRO A 746 34.93 -21.72 -33.08
CA PRO A 746 36.20 -21.01 -33.16
C PRO A 746 36.50 -20.54 -34.59
N LEU A 747 37.17 -19.40 -34.71
CA LEU A 747 37.65 -18.87 -35.99
C LEU A 747 38.80 -19.75 -36.49
N VAL A 748 38.79 -20.08 -37.79
CA VAL A 748 39.80 -20.94 -38.41
C VAL A 748 40.27 -20.32 -39.74
N GLY A 749 41.56 -20.44 -40.05
CA GLY A 749 42.13 -20.03 -41.34
C GLY A 749 42.26 -18.51 -41.47
N GLU A 750 41.81 -17.96 -42.61
CA GLU A 750 41.91 -16.52 -42.92
C GLU A 750 41.15 -15.62 -41.93
N GLU A 751 40.03 -16.10 -41.38
CA GLU A 751 39.23 -15.34 -40.41
C GLU A 751 39.99 -15.12 -39.09
N LEU A 752 40.78 -16.11 -38.65
CA LEU A 752 41.60 -16.02 -37.45
C LEU A 752 42.75 -15.02 -37.66
N ILE A 753 43.40 -15.08 -38.81
CA ILE A 753 44.49 -14.15 -39.18
C ILE A 753 43.98 -12.71 -39.21
N ALA A 754 42.83 -12.48 -39.84
CA ALA A 754 42.21 -11.15 -39.89
C ALA A 754 41.83 -10.64 -38.50
N TYR A 755 41.31 -11.51 -37.63
CA TYR A 755 41.00 -11.16 -36.24
C TYR A 755 42.25 -10.81 -35.44
N GLU A 756 43.32 -11.59 -35.56
CA GLU A 756 44.61 -11.34 -34.89
C GLU A 756 45.26 -10.04 -35.37
N GLU A 757 45.21 -9.75 -36.68
CA GLU A 757 45.67 -8.48 -37.24
C GLU A 757 44.87 -7.28 -36.71
N GLU A 758 43.53 -7.41 -36.64
CA GLU A 758 42.65 -6.38 -36.10
C GLU A 758 42.90 -6.15 -34.61
N GLN A 759 43.02 -7.21 -33.81
CA GLN A 759 43.34 -7.12 -32.38
C GLN A 759 44.72 -6.48 -32.14
N ASN A 760 45.71 -6.81 -32.97
CA ASN A 760 47.02 -6.17 -32.91
C ASN A 760 46.95 -4.70 -33.31
N ARG A 761 46.05 -4.32 -34.23
CA ARG A 761 45.79 -2.92 -34.56
C ARG A 761 45.15 -2.17 -33.39
N ILE A 762 44.12 -2.74 -32.77
CA ILE A 762 43.45 -2.18 -31.58
C ILE A 762 44.45 -2.02 -30.44
N ARG A 763 45.24 -3.05 -30.11
CA ARG A 763 46.29 -2.97 -29.07
C ARG A 763 47.32 -1.89 -29.37
N LYS A 764 47.73 -1.72 -30.62
CA LYS A 764 48.64 -0.63 -31.02
C LYS A 764 48.00 0.74 -30.85
N GLU A 765 46.72 0.88 -31.18
CA GLU A 765 45.98 2.14 -31.02
C GLU A 765 45.73 2.47 -29.54
N GLU A 766 45.39 1.48 -28.71
CA GLU A 766 45.24 1.63 -27.26
C GLU A 766 46.57 1.96 -26.58
N ALA A 767 47.67 1.28 -26.96
CA ALA A 767 49.00 1.62 -26.46
C ALA A 767 49.40 3.04 -26.87
N LEU A 768 49.07 3.46 -28.10
CA LEU A 768 49.28 4.83 -28.55
C LEU A 768 48.43 5.82 -27.74
N LYS A 769 47.14 5.54 -27.51
CA LYS A 769 46.26 6.37 -26.68
C LYS A 769 46.75 6.45 -25.24
N ALA A 770 47.13 5.33 -24.62
CA ALA A 770 47.70 5.30 -23.29
C ALA A 770 49.01 6.09 -23.20
N SER A 771 49.86 6.01 -24.24
CA SER A 771 51.08 6.82 -24.31
C SER A 771 50.79 8.32 -24.46
N LEU A 772 49.76 8.69 -25.23
CA LEU A 772 49.30 10.07 -25.39
C LEU A 772 48.66 10.63 -24.12
N VAL A 773 47.85 9.84 -23.40
CA VAL A 773 47.29 10.21 -22.09
C VAL A 773 48.40 10.39 -21.07
N LYS A 774 49.40 9.49 -21.05
CA LYS A 774 50.57 9.62 -20.16
C LYS A 774 51.43 10.84 -20.53
N GLU A 775 51.54 11.16 -21.81
CA GLU A 775 52.16 12.41 -22.28
C GLU A 775 51.34 13.65 -21.91
N GLU A 776 50.00 13.62 -22.00
CA GLU A 776 49.12 14.73 -21.63
C GLU A 776 49.11 14.97 -20.12
N GLU A 777 49.10 13.91 -19.30
CA GLU A 777 49.29 14.00 -17.85
C GLU A 777 50.68 14.57 -17.50
N SER A 778 51.73 14.19 -18.26
CA SER A 778 53.06 14.77 -18.08
C SER A 778 53.13 16.24 -18.53
N LYS A 779 52.43 16.64 -19.60
CA LYS A 779 52.35 18.03 -20.10
C LYS A 779 51.48 18.92 -19.22
N ALA A 780 50.43 18.38 -18.61
CA ALA A 780 49.62 19.09 -17.60
C ALA A 780 50.41 19.41 -16.33
N SER A 781 51.46 18.63 -16.03
CA SER A 781 52.38 18.88 -14.92
C SER A 781 53.49 19.91 -15.20
N HIS A 782 53.65 20.38 -16.45
CA HIS A 782 54.74 21.27 -16.89
C HIS A 782 54.27 22.58 -17.54
N GLY A 783 53.11 23.09 -17.12
CA GLY A 783 52.54 24.36 -17.58
C GLY A 783 52.77 25.55 -16.64
N ALA A 784 54.03 25.89 -16.31
CA ALA A 784 54.43 27.23 -15.86
C ALA A 784 55.97 27.34 -15.77
N ASP A 785 56.64 27.66 -16.87
CA ASP A 785 57.59 28.78 -16.88
C ASP A 785 58.12 29.03 -18.30
N VAL A 786 58.06 30.31 -18.68
CA VAL A 786 58.44 30.88 -19.96
C VAL A 786 59.90 31.35 -19.87
N ASN A 787 60.77 30.96 -20.81
CA ASN A 787 61.62 31.90 -21.58
C ASN A 787 62.65 31.19 -22.49
N THR A 788 62.57 31.53 -23.80
CA THR A 788 63.66 31.74 -24.79
C THR A 788 64.83 30.73 -24.84
N SER A 789 65.13 30.02 -25.93
CA SER A 789 65.47 30.52 -27.28
C SER A 789 65.85 29.35 -28.23
N ASP A 790 65.58 29.55 -29.53
CA ASP A 790 65.98 28.80 -30.74
C ASP A 790 67.49 28.40 -30.87
N PRO A 791 67.96 27.69 -31.93
CA PRO A 791 67.50 26.45 -32.60
C PRO A 791 68.71 25.53 -32.99
N MET A 792 68.55 24.58 -33.97
CA MET A 792 69.58 23.84 -34.75
C MET A 792 70.23 22.60 -34.05
N ILE A 793 70.53 21.42 -34.64
CA ILE A 793 70.81 20.97 -36.03
C ILE A 793 71.04 19.41 -36.05
N ILE A 794 70.68 18.69 -37.14
CA ILE A 794 71.41 17.58 -37.89
C ILE A 794 71.95 16.37 -37.08
N ASP A 795 72.01 15.10 -37.52
CA ASP A 795 71.50 14.25 -38.61
C ASP A 795 71.88 12.80 -38.23
N ALA A 796 71.18 11.84 -38.83
CA ALA A 796 71.67 10.58 -39.40
C ALA A 796 72.58 9.59 -38.64
N SER A 797 72.08 8.34 -38.57
CA SER A 797 72.62 7.11 -39.21
C SER A 797 72.83 5.88 -38.30
N ASN A 798 72.08 4.80 -38.62
CA ASN A 798 72.47 3.39 -38.81
C ASN A 798 73.57 2.78 -37.89
N THR A 799 73.49 1.58 -37.31
CA THR A 799 72.84 0.31 -37.72
C THR A 799 73.01 -0.76 -36.62
N HIS A 800 71.99 -1.64 -36.47
CA HIS A 800 71.96 -3.06 -36.08
C HIS A 800 72.54 -3.65 -34.76
N SER A 801 71.63 -4.46 -34.16
CA SER A 801 71.73 -5.81 -33.54
C SER A 801 72.03 -6.00 -32.05
N LEU A 802 70.95 -6.34 -31.30
CA LEU A 802 70.73 -7.35 -30.22
C LEU A 802 71.69 -7.42 -29.00
N PRO A 803 71.29 -8.00 -27.84
CA PRO A 803 69.97 -8.10 -27.18
C PRO A 803 70.03 -7.77 -25.65
N ASP A 804 68.88 -7.93 -24.99
CA ASP A 804 68.68 -8.24 -23.56
C ASP A 804 68.68 -7.15 -22.47
N ALA A 805 67.70 -7.39 -21.58
CA ALA A 805 67.64 -7.08 -20.15
C ALA A 805 67.27 -5.66 -19.70
N ALA A 806 65.96 -5.55 -19.40
CA ALA A 806 65.41 -5.20 -18.10
C ALA A 806 65.45 -3.74 -17.61
N GLY A 807 64.25 -3.27 -17.24
CA GLY A 807 64.06 -2.70 -15.90
C GLY A 807 63.85 -1.19 -15.82
N PRO A 808 62.66 -0.72 -15.39
CA PRO A 808 62.36 0.69 -15.10
C PRO A 808 63.00 1.08 -13.75
N GLN A 809 63.36 2.33 -13.46
CA GLN A 809 62.45 3.38 -13.03
C GLN A 809 63.21 4.70 -12.82
N GLY A 810 62.46 5.81 -12.77
CA GLY A 810 62.91 7.02 -12.09
C GLY A 810 61.74 7.92 -11.73
N SER A 811 61.39 7.99 -10.44
CA SER A 811 60.61 9.08 -9.86
C SER A 811 61.46 9.88 -8.86
N GLY A 812 61.44 11.19 -9.06
CA GLY A 812 61.85 12.34 -8.22
C GLY A 812 62.49 12.14 -6.84
N TYR A 813 63.67 12.74 -6.70
CA TYR A 813 64.25 13.18 -5.42
C TYR A 813 63.53 14.42 -4.87
N ARG A 814 63.22 14.45 -3.57
CA ARG A 814 63.01 15.67 -2.78
C ARG A 814 63.92 15.64 -1.56
N ASP A 815 64.82 16.62 -1.50
CA ASP A 815 65.75 16.85 -0.41
C ASP A 815 65.01 17.20 0.90
N ILE A 816 65.39 16.53 1.98
CA ILE A 816 65.17 16.98 3.36
C ILE A 816 66.49 17.59 3.82
N LEU A 817 66.55 18.92 3.91
CA LEU A 817 67.61 19.61 4.65
C LEU A 817 67.01 20.40 5.82
N ILE A 818 67.66 20.24 6.96
CA ILE A 818 67.35 20.86 8.25
C ILE A 818 67.51 22.39 8.14
N ASP A 819 66.57 23.10 8.75
CA ASP A 819 66.48 24.57 8.79
C ASP A 819 67.75 25.21 9.37
N GLY A 820 68.32 26.21 8.67
CA GLY A 820 69.38 27.08 9.21
C GLY A 820 70.80 27.01 8.63
N PHE A 821 71.06 26.31 7.51
CA PHE A 821 72.38 26.34 6.84
C PHE A 821 72.25 26.53 5.32
N THR A 822 72.69 27.67 4.78
CA THR A 822 72.86 27.86 3.33
C THR A 822 74.29 27.48 2.92
N PRO A 823 74.50 26.48 2.05
CA PRO A 823 75.83 26.19 1.51
C PRO A 823 76.32 27.33 0.61
N PRO A 824 77.63 27.63 0.55
CA PRO A 824 78.15 28.67 -0.31
C PRO A 824 77.96 28.32 -1.80
N SER A 825 77.85 29.33 -2.64
CA SER A 825 77.55 29.26 -4.09
C SER A 825 78.59 28.57 -4.97
N THR A 826 79.44 27.70 -4.40
CA THR A 826 80.52 27.00 -5.10
C THR A 826 80.51 25.47 -4.88
N SER A 827 79.44 24.89 -4.32
CA SER A 827 79.32 23.42 -4.26
C SER A 827 78.85 22.85 -5.60
N VAL A 828 79.72 22.09 -6.26
CA VAL A 828 79.46 21.36 -7.50
C VAL A 828 79.05 19.92 -7.16
N ALA A 829 78.01 19.41 -7.82
CA ALA A 829 77.49 18.05 -7.63
C ALA A 829 78.52 16.95 -7.98
N PRO A 830 78.45 15.76 -7.35
CA PRO A 830 79.39 14.67 -7.61
C PRO A 830 79.23 14.08 -9.01
N MET A 831 80.37 13.69 -9.59
CA MET A 831 80.59 13.39 -11.01
C MET A 831 80.26 11.93 -11.39
N PHE A 832 79.43 11.20 -10.63
CA PHE A 832 78.91 9.87 -10.99
C PHE A 832 77.61 9.58 -10.20
N PRO A 833 76.61 8.90 -10.81
CA PRO A 833 75.36 8.55 -10.12
C PRO A 833 75.63 7.48 -9.06
N PHE A 834 75.35 7.82 -7.81
CA PHE A 834 75.30 6.90 -6.68
C PHE A 834 73.85 6.45 -6.51
N TYR A 835 73.59 5.15 -6.68
CA TYR A 835 72.29 4.55 -6.41
C TYR A 835 72.32 3.99 -4.99
N GLU A 836 71.51 4.54 -4.10
CA GLU A 836 71.31 4.01 -2.76
C GLU A 836 70.10 3.08 -2.81
N ASN A 837 70.32 1.77 -2.69
CA ASN A 837 69.21 0.80 -2.61
C ASN A 837 68.58 0.90 -1.22
N SER A 838 67.38 1.48 -1.12
CA SER A 838 66.56 1.32 0.08
C SER A 838 65.85 -0.02 0.00
N THR A 839 66.32 -0.98 0.78
CA THR A 839 65.60 -2.24 1.01
C THR A 839 64.41 -1.94 1.92
N GLU A 840 63.19 -2.19 1.46
CA GLU A 840 62.01 -2.17 2.33
C GLU A 840 61.93 -3.50 3.09
N TRP A 841 61.77 -3.38 4.41
CA TRP A 841 61.65 -4.48 5.35
C TRP A 841 60.18 -4.63 5.67
N ASP A 842 59.69 -5.87 5.77
CA ASP A 842 58.36 -6.10 6.34
C ASP A 842 58.39 -5.97 7.89
N ASP A 843 57.21 -5.96 8.52
CA ASP A 843 57.05 -5.84 9.98
C ASP A 843 57.68 -7.03 10.77
N PHE A 844 58.17 -8.07 10.08
CA PHE A 844 58.83 -9.25 10.64
C PHE A 844 60.34 -9.31 10.35
N GLY A 845 60.89 -8.36 9.59
CA GLY A 845 62.32 -8.19 9.35
C GLY A 845 62.88 -9.00 8.18
N GLU A 846 62.04 -9.47 7.26
CA GLU A 846 62.50 -10.09 6.01
C GLU A 846 62.60 -9.07 4.86
N VAL A 847 63.58 -9.29 3.98
CA VAL A 847 63.88 -8.43 2.84
C VAL A 847 62.95 -8.78 1.69
N ILE A 848 62.08 -7.87 1.29
CA ILE A 848 61.16 -8.08 0.17
C ILE A 848 61.94 -7.86 -1.14
N ASN A 849 62.17 -8.93 -1.90
CA ASN A 849 62.76 -8.84 -3.23
C ASN A 849 61.65 -8.94 -4.30
N PRO A 850 61.37 -7.88 -5.09
CA PRO A 850 60.25 -7.86 -6.03
C PRO A 850 60.36 -8.89 -7.17
N ASP A 851 61.55 -9.40 -7.46
CA ASP A 851 61.78 -10.44 -8.47
C ASP A 851 61.27 -11.83 -8.06
N ASP A 852 61.08 -12.08 -6.75
CA ASP A 852 60.56 -13.35 -6.24
C ASP A 852 59.04 -13.50 -6.47
N TYR A 853 58.36 -12.41 -6.85
CA TYR A 853 56.92 -12.37 -7.11
C TYR A 853 56.56 -12.26 -8.60
N VAL A 854 57.55 -12.31 -9.51
CA VAL A 854 57.32 -12.35 -10.97
C VAL A 854 57.28 -13.81 -11.42
N ILE A 855 56.07 -14.33 -11.61
CA ILE A 855 55.85 -15.67 -12.15
C ILE A 855 56.25 -15.65 -13.63
N LYS A 856 57.21 -16.51 -14.03
CA LYS A 856 57.54 -16.76 -15.44
C LYS A 856 56.57 -17.78 -16.01
N ASP A 857 56.03 -17.50 -17.19
CA ASP A 857 54.98 -18.29 -17.88
C ASP A 857 55.32 -19.78 -18.11
N GLU A 858 56.56 -20.23 -17.90
CA GLU A 858 57.01 -21.60 -18.14
C GLU A 858 56.97 -22.53 -16.91
N ASP A 859 56.74 -22.01 -15.69
CA ASP A 859 56.72 -22.82 -14.46
C ASP A 859 55.29 -23.24 -14.01
N MET A 860 54.27 -22.98 -14.83
CA MET A 860 52.86 -23.26 -14.52
C MET A 860 52.45 -24.76 -14.57
N ASP A 861 53.33 -25.67 -14.99
CA ASP A 861 52.95 -27.08 -15.18
C ASP A 861 53.36 -28.05 -14.06
N HIS A 862 54.20 -27.68 -13.09
CA HIS A 862 54.69 -28.63 -12.08
C HIS A 862 54.86 -28.05 -10.67
N GLY A 863 53.76 -27.79 -9.95
CA GLY A 863 53.79 -27.82 -8.48
C GLY A 863 52.75 -27.02 -7.73
N ALA A 864 51.64 -27.66 -7.32
CA ALA A 864 50.92 -27.29 -6.08
C ALA A 864 49.98 -28.43 -5.62
N MET A 865 50.55 -29.40 -4.91
CA MET A 865 49.82 -30.30 -4.00
C MET A 865 50.19 -29.86 -2.58
N HIS A 866 49.36 -29.03 -1.91
CA HIS A 866 49.07 -29.11 -0.45
C HIS A 866 48.23 -27.93 0.07
N VAL A 867 47.02 -28.28 0.51
CA VAL A 867 46.34 -27.95 1.79
C VAL A 867 46.39 -26.50 2.30
N GLY A 868 45.26 -25.81 2.17
CA GLY A 868 44.90 -24.60 2.91
C GLY A 868 43.71 -23.91 2.26
N GLY A 869 42.48 -24.32 2.61
CA GLY A 869 41.27 -23.80 1.99
C GLY A 869 40.86 -22.44 2.54
N ASP A 870 40.80 -21.44 1.64
CA ASP A 870 39.98 -20.24 1.80
C ASP A 870 38.80 -20.33 0.83
N MET A 871 37.58 -20.28 1.37
CA MET A 871 36.31 -20.35 0.62
C MET A 871 35.84 -18.94 0.24
N ASP A 872 36.59 -18.24 -0.60
CA ASP A 872 36.05 -17.09 -1.33
C ASP A 872 35.53 -17.54 -2.69
N GLY A 873 34.39 -16.96 -3.10
CA GLY A 873 33.57 -17.39 -4.24
C GLY A 873 34.18 -17.17 -5.62
N LYS A 874 35.51 -17.26 -5.76
CA LYS A 874 36.16 -17.41 -7.05
C LYS A 874 35.85 -18.81 -7.57
N LEU A 875 35.28 -18.89 -8.77
CA LEU A 875 35.29 -20.12 -9.55
C LEU A 875 36.72 -20.66 -9.53
N ASP A 876 36.90 -21.93 -9.15
CA ASP A 876 38.19 -22.61 -9.24
C ASP A 876 38.76 -22.34 -10.64
N GLU A 877 39.95 -21.75 -10.75
CA GLU A 877 40.48 -21.24 -12.04
C GLU A 877 40.58 -22.36 -13.10
N GLY A 878 40.71 -23.62 -12.65
CA GLY A 878 40.62 -24.81 -13.50
C GLY A 878 39.22 -25.06 -14.11
N SER A 879 38.15 -24.67 -13.43
CA SER A 879 36.78 -24.75 -13.94
C SER A 879 36.43 -23.57 -14.84
N ALA A 880 36.93 -22.37 -14.53
CA ALA A 880 36.72 -21.17 -15.33
C ALA A 880 37.40 -21.26 -16.72
N SER A 881 38.59 -21.86 -16.80
CA SER A 881 39.34 -22.07 -18.05
C SER A 881 38.70 -23.11 -18.99
N LEU A 882 37.91 -24.06 -18.47
CA LEU A 882 37.15 -25.03 -19.27
C LEU A 882 35.86 -24.44 -19.88
N ILE A 883 35.30 -23.39 -19.28
CA ILE A 883 33.99 -22.83 -19.64
C ILE A 883 34.11 -21.65 -20.63
N LEU A 884 35.19 -20.87 -20.53
CA LEU A 884 35.48 -19.77 -21.44
C LEU A 884 36.66 -20.16 -22.32
N ASP A 885 36.39 -20.86 -23.42
CA ASP A 885 37.39 -21.01 -24.48
C ASP A 885 37.77 -19.60 -24.98
N THR A 886 38.97 -19.16 -24.60
CA THR A 886 39.49 -17.82 -24.94
C THR A 886 39.86 -17.71 -26.42
N ARG A 887 39.73 -18.81 -27.17
CA ARG A 887 39.93 -18.81 -28.61
C ARG A 887 38.93 -17.87 -29.30
N PRO A 888 39.41 -17.05 -30.24
CA PRO A 888 38.52 -16.22 -31.05
C PRO A 888 37.45 -17.07 -31.70
N SER A 889 36.19 -16.67 -31.58
CA SER A 889 35.05 -17.45 -32.04
C SER A 889 33.93 -16.57 -32.58
N LYS A 890 33.10 -17.14 -33.46
CA LYS A 890 31.91 -16.49 -34.00
C LYS A 890 30.67 -17.32 -33.75
N VAL A 891 29.52 -16.66 -33.68
CA VAL A 891 28.22 -17.34 -33.57
C VAL A 891 27.69 -17.64 -34.97
N VAL A 892 27.35 -18.90 -35.23
CA VAL A 892 26.69 -19.33 -36.45
C VAL A 892 25.26 -19.75 -36.11
N SER A 893 24.28 -19.07 -36.69
CA SER A 893 22.86 -19.38 -36.52
C SER A 893 22.29 -20.10 -37.75
N THR A 894 21.48 -21.13 -37.53
CA THR A 894 20.78 -21.87 -38.57
C THR A 894 19.33 -22.06 -38.17
N GLU A 895 18.40 -21.66 -39.05
CA GLU A 895 16.98 -21.93 -38.86
C GLU A 895 16.64 -23.37 -39.22
N LEU A 896 16.08 -24.12 -38.28
CA LEU A 896 15.68 -25.51 -38.43
C LEU A 896 14.19 -25.67 -38.15
N THR A 897 13.51 -26.49 -38.95
CA THR A 897 12.12 -26.87 -38.67
C THR A 897 12.10 -28.22 -37.97
N VAL A 898 11.85 -28.21 -36.67
CA VAL A 898 11.83 -29.40 -35.82
C VAL A 898 10.42 -29.98 -35.81
N GLN A 899 10.31 -31.27 -36.16
CA GLN A 899 9.05 -32.00 -36.05
C GLN A 899 8.93 -32.55 -34.64
N VAL A 900 8.06 -31.97 -33.83
CA VAL A 900 7.86 -32.41 -32.45
C VAL A 900 6.95 -33.64 -32.44
N LYS A 901 7.54 -34.80 -32.19
CA LYS A 901 6.87 -36.12 -32.06
C LYS A 901 6.99 -36.72 -30.67
N CYS A 902 7.95 -36.27 -29.86
CA CYS A 902 8.09 -36.67 -28.48
C CYS A 902 6.84 -36.33 -27.65
N SER A 903 6.67 -37.02 -26.53
CA SER A 903 5.60 -36.70 -25.59
C SER A 903 5.96 -35.41 -24.84
N LEU A 904 5.02 -34.46 -24.76
CA LEU A 904 5.15 -33.26 -23.93
C LEU A 904 4.18 -33.33 -22.76
N ILE A 905 4.66 -33.12 -21.54
CA ILE A 905 3.82 -33.09 -20.35
C ILE A 905 4.20 -31.88 -19.51
N TYR A 906 3.21 -31.11 -19.05
CA TYR A 906 3.38 -30.10 -18.02
C TYR A 906 2.83 -30.61 -16.68
N MET A 907 3.65 -30.50 -15.63
CA MET A 907 3.26 -30.79 -14.25
C MET A 907 3.69 -29.64 -13.36
N ASP A 908 2.76 -29.07 -12.60
CA ASP A 908 3.02 -27.90 -11.76
C ASP A 908 3.87 -28.23 -10.52
N PHE A 909 5.18 -28.00 -10.60
CA PHE A 909 6.16 -28.07 -9.49
C PHE A 909 6.73 -26.70 -9.11
N GLU A 910 6.00 -25.62 -9.41
CA GLU A 910 6.44 -24.24 -9.17
C GLU A 910 6.61 -23.91 -7.68
N GLY A 911 5.99 -24.66 -6.77
CA GLY A 911 6.14 -24.41 -5.33
C GLY A 911 5.55 -23.06 -4.90
N ARG A 912 4.36 -22.71 -5.42
CA ARG A 912 3.56 -21.53 -5.05
C ARG A 912 2.23 -21.95 -4.43
N SER A 913 1.59 -21.05 -3.68
CA SER A 913 0.27 -21.30 -3.09
C SER A 913 -0.85 -21.38 -4.15
N ASP A 914 -1.81 -22.29 -3.95
CA ASP A 914 -2.97 -22.44 -4.84
C ASP A 914 -4.11 -21.46 -4.50
N ALA A 915 -5.04 -21.28 -5.44
CA ALA A 915 -6.13 -20.30 -5.35
C ALA A 915 -6.94 -20.37 -4.04
N ARG A 916 -7.26 -21.58 -3.57
CA ARG A 916 -8.01 -21.77 -2.31
C ARG A 916 -7.21 -21.32 -1.09
N SER A 917 -5.93 -21.62 -1.10
CA SER A 917 -5.05 -21.34 0.03
C SER A 917 -4.69 -19.87 0.11
N ILE A 918 -4.41 -19.19 -1.02
CA ILE A 918 -4.19 -17.74 -1.05
C ILE A 918 -5.39 -17.01 -0.44
N LYS A 919 -6.62 -17.37 -0.86
CA LYS A 919 -7.85 -16.78 -0.32
C LYS A 919 -7.99 -17.01 1.19
N SER A 920 -7.73 -18.23 1.67
CA SER A 920 -7.76 -18.55 3.10
C SER A 920 -6.70 -17.81 3.91
N ILE A 921 -5.50 -17.65 3.35
CA ILE A 921 -4.37 -16.99 4.00
C ILE A 921 -4.65 -15.49 4.12
N LEU A 922 -5.17 -14.86 3.06
CA LEU A 922 -5.56 -13.45 3.10
C LEU A 922 -6.67 -13.18 4.11
N SER A 923 -7.66 -14.07 4.23
CA SER A 923 -8.69 -13.99 5.28
C SER A 923 -8.12 -14.15 6.69
N HIS A 924 -7.08 -14.97 6.87
CA HIS A 924 -6.43 -15.15 8.17
C HIS A 924 -5.52 -13.97 8.55
N MET A 925 -4.75 -13.45 7.59
CA MET A 925 -3.90 -12.28 7.79
C MET A 925 -4.72 -11.02 8.05
N ALA A 926 -5.89 -10.87 7.42
CA ALA A 926 -6.81 -9.74 7.57
C ALA A 926 -6.11 -8.36 7.46
N PRO A 927 -5.42 -8.07 6.33
CA PRO A 927 -4.70 -6.81 6.14
C PRO A 927 -5.67 -5.60 6.13
N LEU A 928 -5.21 -4.44 6.61
CA LEU A 928 -6.02 -3.21 6.57
C LEU A 928 -6.17 -2.69 5.13
N LYS A 929 -5.07 -2.73 4.37
CA LYS A 929 -5.02 -2.41 2.94
C LYS A 929 -4.28 -3.51 2.20
N LEU A 930 -4.78 -3.87 1.01
CA LEU A 930 -4.22 -4.92 0.18
C LEU A 930 -3.86 -4.33 -1.19
N VAL A 931 -2.64 -4.57 -1.65
CA VAL A 931 -2.17 -4.24 -3.00
C VAL A 931 -1.91 -5.55 -3.73
N LEU A 932 -2.66 -5.79 -4.79
CA LEU A 932 -2.50 -6.94 -5.66
C LEU A 932 -1.56 -6.58 -6.80
N VAL A 933 -0.43 -7.30 -6.87
CA VAL A 933 0.55 -7.24 -7.95
C VAL A 933 0.61 -8.59 -8.66
N HIS A 934 1.47 -8.75 -9.67
CA HIS A 934 1.81 -9.98 -10.39
C HIS A 934 0.69 -10.98 -10.69
N GLY A 935 0.41 -11.20 -11.97
CA GLY A 935 -0.61 -12.14 -12.41
C GLY A 935 -1.40 -11.62 -13.61
N THR A 936 -2.10 -12.52 -14.29
CA THR A 936 -2.92 -12.17 -15.45
C THR A 936 -4.07 -11.24 -15.04
N ALA A 937 -4.51 -10.39 -15.96
CA ALA A 937 -5.62 -9.47 -15.70
C ALA A 937 -6.89 -10.16 -15.16
N GLU A 938 -7.18 -11.37 -15.65
CA GLU A 938 -8.30 -12.18 -15.18
C GLU A 938 -8.11 -12.65 -13.73
N ALA A 939 -6.91 -13.12 -13.39
CA ALA A 939 -6.61 -13.63 -12.06
C ALA A 939 -6.59 -12.51 -11.01
N THR A 940 -5.99 -11.36 -11.34
CA THR A 940 -5.95 -10.18 -10.48
C THR A 940 -7.34 -9.64 -10.17
N GLU A 941 -8.20 -9.50 -11.18
CA GLU A 941 -9.56 -8.99 -10.98
C GLU A 941 -10.43 -9.98 -10.18
N HIS A 942 -10.30 -11.28 -10.44
CA HIS A 942 -11.02 -12.30 -9.68
C HIS A 942 -10.61 -12.31 -8.19
N LEU A 943 -9.31 -12.17 -7.89
CA LEU A 943 -8.84 -12.09 -6.51
C LEU A 943 -9.29 -10.79 -5.84
N LYS A 944 -9.22 -9.66 -6.56
CA LYS A 944 -9.68 -8.35 -6.09
C LYS A 944 -11.14 -8.38 -5.64
N GLN A 945 -12.03 -8.92 -6.48
CA GLN A 945 -13.45 -9.04 -6.16
C GLN A 945 -13.71 -9.92 -4.94
N HIS A 946 -12.94 -11.00 -4.79
CA HIS A 946 -13.04 -11.86 -3.62
C HIS A 946 -12.60 -11.12 -2.34
N CYS A 947 -11.46 -10.42 -2.39
CA CYS A 947 -10.90 -9.71 -1.25
C CYS A 947 -11.77 -8.53 -0.81
N LEU A 948 -12.33 -7.75 -1.75
CA LEU A 948 -13.26 -6.66 -1.46
C LEU A 948 -14.52 -7.13 -0.71
N LYS A 949 -14.95 -8.38 -0.96
CA LYS A 949 -16.14 -8.95 -0.35
C LYS A 949 -15.88 -9.63 1.00
N HIS A 950 -14.71 -10.24 1.17
CA HIS A 950 -14.45 -11.17 2.28
C HIS A 950 -13.24 -10.85 3.16
N VAL A 951 -12.32 -9.99 2.71
CA VAL A 951 -11.02 -9.76 3.39
C VAL A 951 -10.93 -8.34 3.94
N CYS A 952 -10.90 -7.32 3.08
CA CYS A 952 -10.74 -5.93 3.48
C CYS A 952 -11.44 -4.95 2.51
N PRO A 953 -11.85 -3.77 2.98
CA PRO A 953 -12.55 -2.79 2.15
C PRO A 953 -11.64 -2.07 1.14
N HIS A 954 -10.33 -1.99 1.43
CA HIS A 954 -9.36 -1.28 0.61
C HIS A 954 -8.44 -2.26 -0.13
N VAL A 955 -8.85 -2.65 -1.34
CA VAL A 955 -8.06 -3.51 -2.23
C VAL A 955 -7.70 -2.76 -3.50
N TYR A 956 -6.40 -2.60 -3.76
CA TYR A 956 -5.85 -1.92 -4.91
C TYR A 956 -5.24 -2.91 -5.90
N ALA A 957 -5.36 -2.61 -7.19
CA ALA A 957 -4.72 -3.33 -8.29
C ALA A 957 -4.20 -2.27 -9.28
N PRO A 958 -3.00 -1.70 -9.04
CA PRO A 958 -2.43 -0.62 -9.84
C PRO A 958 -2.06 -1.04 -11.27
N GLN A 959 -2.01 -0.09 -12.19
CA GLN A 959 -1.33 -0.23 -13.47
C GLN A 959 0.18 0.04 -13.34
N ILE A 960 0.93 -0.25 -14.41
CA ILE A 960 2.35 0.09 -14.51
C ILE A 960 2.52 1.62 -14.40
N GLU A 961 3.47 2.06 -13.59
CA GLU A 961 3.75 3.47 -13.23
C GLU A 961 2.58 4.19 -12.50
N GLU A 962 1.53 3.48 -12.07
CA GLU A 962 0.47 4.06 -11.23
C GLU A 962 0.89 4.04 -9.76
N THR A 963 1.16 5.23 -9.21
CA THR A 963 1.46 5.40 -7.79
C THR A 963 0.17 5.39 -6.97
N ILE A 964 0.09 4.47 -6.00
CA ILE A 964 -1.02 4.41 -5.04
C ILE A 964 -0.53 4.89 -3.68
N ASP A 965 -1.28 5.85 -3.12
CA ASP A 965 -1.16 6.22 -1.72
C ASP A 965 -1.88 5.19 -0.84
N VAL A 966 -1.09 4.46 -0.05
CA VAL A 966 -1.56 3.48 0.92
C VAL A 966 -1.37 3.94 2.36
N THR A 967 -1.11 5.22 2.61
CA THR A 967 -0.94 5.81 3.94
C THR A 967 -2.09 5.51 4.89
N SER A 968 -1.75 4.89 6.01
CA SER A 968 -2.69 4.58 7.08
C SER A 968 -3.23 5.87 7.73
N ASP A 969 -4.56 5.98 7.88
CA ASP A 969 -5.19 7.09 8.62
C ASP A 969 -5.01 6.96 10.15
N LEU A 970 -4.29 5.93 10.61
CA LEU A 970 -4.06 5.68 12.02
C LEU A 970 -2.93 6.58 12.53
N CYS A 971 -3.29 7.62 13.28
CA CYS A 971 -2.32 8.34 14.10
C CYS A 971 -1.84 7.42 15.23
N ALA A 972 -0.72 6.75 15.02
CA ALA A 972 -0.02 5.99 16.05
C ALA A 972 0.85 6.94 16.88
N TYR A 973 0.71 6.89 18.21
CA TYR A 973 1.59 7.61 19.13
C TYR A 973 2.35 6.60 19.97
N LYS A 974 3.67 6.71 20.00
CA LYS A 974 4.49 5.92 20.91
C LYS A 974 4.35 6.49 22.32
N VAL A 975 3.78 5.70 23.22
CA VAL A 975 3.59 6.08 24.63
C VAL A 975 4.39 5.13 25.51
N GLN A 976 5.23 5.69 26.38
CA GLN A 976 6.03 4.92 27.32
C GLN A 976 5.27 4.71 28.64
N LEU A 977 5.13 3.46 29.07
CA LEU A 977 4.62 3.16 30.42
C LEU A 977 5.71 3.50 31.45
N SER A 978 5.42 4.34 32.44
CA SER A 978 6.40 4.62 33.51
C SER A 978 6.62 3.39 34.38
N GLU A 979 7.84 3.20 34.88
CA GLU A 979 8.17 2.09 35.79
C GLU A 979 7.28 2.07 37.05
N LYS A 980 6.92 3.26 37.56
CA LYS A 980 6.00 3.44 38.70
C LYS A 980 4.58 2.96 38.41
N LEU A 981 4.13 3.07 37.16
CA LEU A 981 2.83 2.54 36.75
C LEU A 981 2.91 1.01 36.66
N MET A 982 3.94 0.47 35.99
CA MET A 982 4.15 -0.96 35.83
C MET A 982 4.25 -1.72 37.16
N SER A 983 4.87 -1.13 38.18
CA SER A 983 4.92 -1.74 39.52
C SER A 983 3.56 -1.85 40.20
N ASN A 984 2.59 -1.02 39.81
CA ASN A 984 1.23 -1.00 40.38
C ASN A 984 0.23 -1.85 39.57
N VAL A 985 0.66 -2.42 38.43
CA VAL A 985 -0.21 -3.22 37.58
C VAL A 985 -0.48 -4.59 38.21
N LEU A 986 -1.76 -4.89 38.43
CA LEU A 986 -2.20 -6.18 38.96
C LEU A 986 -2.56 -7.13 37.82
N PHE A 987 -1.62 -8.02 37.48
CA PHE A 987 -1.86 -9.08 36.50
C PHE A 987 -2.72 -10.21 37.08
N LYS A 988 -3.74 -10.62 36.33
CA LYS A 988 -4.55 -11.81 36.60
C LYS A 988 -4.40 -12.79 35.45
N LYS A 989 -4.03 -14.03 35.78
CA LYS A 989 -3.90 -15.11 34.79
C LYS A 989 -5.29 -15.65 34.40
N VAL A 990 -5.59 -15.65 33.11
CA VAL A 990 -6.82 -16.19 32.52
C VAL A 990 -6.43 -17.11 31.36
N GLY A 991 -6.48 -18.43 31.60
CA GLY A 991 -5.95 -19.42 30.66
C GLY A 991 -4.43 -19.30 30.51
N ASP A 992 -3.97 -19.14 29.27
CA ASP A 992 -2.55 -18.94 28.92
C ASP A 992 -2.14 -17.45 28.90
N TYR A 993 -3.09 -16.53 29.06
CA TYR A 993 -2.86 -15.09 29.00
C TYR A 993 -2.82 -14.44 30.39
N GLU A 994 -2.06 -13.37 30.53
CA GLU A 994 -2.06 -12.49 31.71
C GLU A 994 -2.78 -11.19 31.35
N ILE A 995 -3.86 -10.88 32.06
CA ILE A 995 -4.70 -9.72 31.80
C ILE A 995 -4.51 -8.72 32.93
N ALA A 996 -4.34 -7.46 32.57
CA ALA A 996 -4.26 -6.35 33.49
C ALA A 996 -5.09 -5.17 33.02
N TRP A 997 -5.75 -4.49 33.95
CA TRP A 997 -6.41 -3.20 33.72
C TRP A 997 -5.49 -2.08 34.22
N VAL A 998 -5.28 -1.05 33.41
CA VAL A 998 -4.36 0.05 33.71
C VAL A 998 -5.05 1.39 33.46
N ASP A 999 -5.22 2.17 34.52
CA ASP A 999 -5.65 3.57 34.43
C ASP A 999 -4.44 4.48 34.73
N SER A 1000 -4.23 5.52 33.93
CA SER A 1000 -3.04 6.37 34.03
C SER A 1000 -3.26 7.78 33.50
N GLU A 1001 -2.43 8.72 33.95
CA GLU A 1001 -2.39 10.11 33.48
C GLU A 1001 -1.23 10.28 32.49
N ALA A 1002 -1.47 10.99 31.38
CA ALA A 1002 -0.43 11.26 30.38
C ALA A 1002 0.42 12.46 30.83
N GLY A 1003 1.72 12.22 31.05
CA GLY A 1003 2.71 13.26 31.35
C GLY A 1003 3.86 13.24 30.35
N LYS A 1004 4.61 14.33 30.22
CA LYS A 1004 5.81 14.40 29.36
C LYS A 1004 7.07 14.05 30.13
N THR A 1005 7.99 13.31 29.51
CA THR A 1005 9.35 13.09 30.04
C THR A 1005 10.32 14.19 29.59
N GLU A 1006 11.52 14.25 30.18
CA GLU A 1006 12.56 15.25 29.86
C GLU A 1006 12.98 15.25 28.38
N ASN A 1007 12.74 14.15 27.66
CA ASN A 1007 13.00 13.99 26.22
C ASN A 1007 11.76 14.27 25.34
N ASP A 1008 10.74 14.94 25.88
CA ASP A 1008 9.48 15.29 25.19
C ASP A 1008 8.61 14.09 24.71
N MET A 1009 8.95 12.85 25.12
CA MET A 1009 8.12 11.67 24.87
C MET A 1009 6.93 11.58 25.83
N LEU A 1010 5.78 11.11 25.31
CA LEU A 1010 4.57 10.89 26.10
C LEU A 1010 4.76 9.68 27.04
N SER A 1011 4.56 9.88 28.33
CA SER A 1011 4.68 8.85 29.37
C SER A 1011 3.37 8.69 30.16
N LEU A 1012 3.01 7.46 30.53
CA LEU A 1012 1.86 7.17 31.38
C LEU A 1012 2.28 7.03 32.83
N GLN A 1013 1.75 7.91 33.68
CA GLN A 1013 2.02 7.99 35.11
C GLN A 1013 0.82 7.43 35.91
N PRO A 1014 1.04 6.86 37.10
CA PRO A 1014 -0.05 6.40 37.95
C PRO A 1014 -0.96 7.57 38.36
N LEU A 1015 -2.27 7.30 38.41
CA LEU A 1015 -3.26 8.27 38.85
C LEU A 1015 -2.97 8.74 40.29
N SER A 1016 -3.11 10.04 40.52
CA SER A 1016 -2.97 10.64 41.86
C SER A 1016 -4.12 10.26 42.82
N ASN A 1017 -5.26 9.79 42.29
CA ASN A 1017 -6.45 9.38 43.05
C ASN A 1017 -6.76 7.89 42.83
N PRO A 1018 -7.32 7.18 43.82
CA PRO A 1018 -7.72 5.79 43.64
C PRO A 1018 -8.76 5.65 42.52
N PRO A 1019 -8.61 4.69 41.60
CA PRO A 1019 -9.51 4.53 40.46
C PRO A 1019 -10.92 4.12 40.94
N PRO A 1020 -11.98 4.57 40.24
CA PRO A 1020 -13.34 4.13 40.54
C PRO A 1020 -13.51 2.62 40.31
N PRO A 1021 -14.37 1.94 41.09
CA PRO A 1021 -14.59 0.50 40.92
C PRO A 1021 -15.19 0.18 39.54
N HIS A 1022 -14.48 -0.64 38.77
CA HIS A 1022 -14.95 -1.22 37.50
C HIS A 1022 -15.95 -2.38 37.72
N GLU A 1023 -16.88 -2.57 36.77
CA GLU A 1023 -17.79 -3.72 36.75
C GLU A 1023 -17.00 -5.02 36.51
N SER A 1024 -17.26 -6.05 37.31
CA SER A 1024 -16.59 -7.35 37.19
C SER A 1024 -17.11 -8.13 35.98
N VAL A 1025 -16.24 -8.41 35.02
CA VAL A 1025 -16.52 -9.28 33.86
C VAL A 1025 -15.90 -10.65 34.07
N LEU A 1026 -16.66 -11.72 33.82
CA LEU A 1026 -16.16 -13.10 33.83
C LEU A 1026 -15.56 -13.42 32.45
N VAL A 1027 -14.28 -13.79 32.43
CA VAL A 1027 -13.55 -14.12 31.20
C VAL A 1027 -13.20 -15.61 31.21
N GLY A 1028 -13.55 -16.36 30.17
CA GLY A 1028 -13.23 -17.79 30.00
C GLY A 1028 -14.43 -18.73 29.82
N ASP A 1029 -14.21 -20.05 29.99
CA ASP A 1029 -15.19 -21.11 29.75
C ASP A 1029 -16.47 -20.95 30.60
N LEU A 1030 -17.62 -20.75 29.94
CA LEU A 1030 -18.92 -20.73 30.64
C LEU A 1030 -19.24 -22.11 31.24
N LYS A 1031 -19.21 -22.20 32.57
CA LYS A 1031 -19.78 -23.34 33.29
C LYS A 1031 -21.31 -23.21 33.29
N MET A 1032 -22.00 -24.07 32.55
CA MET A 1032 -23.47 -24.06 32.43
C MET A 1032 -24.19 -24.10 33.79
N ALA A 1033 -23.60 -24.75 34.80
CA ALA A 1033 -24.15 -24.81 36.14
C ALA A 1033 -24.16 -23.43 36.85
N ASN A 1034 -23.09 -22.65 36.67
CA ASN A 1034 -23.00 -21.30 37.22
C ASN A 1034 -23.98 -20.36 36.51
N PHE A 1035 -24.12 -20.50 35.19
CA PHE A 1035 -25.08 -19.72 34.42
C PHE A 1035 -26.53 -20.05 34.80
N LYS A 1036 -26.85 -21.34 35.06
CA LYS A 1036 -28.16 -21.74 35.60
C LYS A 1036 -28.47 -21.05 36.92
N GLN A 1037 -27.50 -21.01 37.84
CA GLN A 1037 -27.67 -20.36 39.14
C GLN A 1037 -27.88 -18.85 38.98
N PHE A 1038 -27.08 -18.20 38.13
CA PHE A 1038 -27.24 -16.78 37.80
C PHE A 1038 -28.61 -16.45 37.19
N LEU A 1039 -29.09 -17.28 36.26
CA LEU A 1039 -30.42 -17.13 35.67
C LEU A 1039 -31.52 -17.30 36.73
N SER A 1040 -31.35 -18.24 37.66
CA SER A 1040 -32.29 -18.47 38.76
C SER A 1040 -32.34 -17.26 39.72
N ASP A 1041 -31.19 -16.67 40.05
CA ASP A 1041 -31.09 -15.47 40.88
C ASP A 1041 -31.73 -14.24 40.21
N LYS A 1042 -31.76 -14.21 38.88
CA LYS A 1042 -32.44 -13.18 38.06
C LYS A 1042 -33.90 -13.51 37.75
N GLY A 1043 -34.46 -14.56 38.36
CA GLY A 1043 -35.87 -14.95 38.26
C GLY A 1043 -36.25 -15.69 36.98
N VAL A 1044 -35.28 -16.24 36.23
CA VAL A 1044 -35.51 -17.08 35.05
C VAL A 1044 -35.47 -18.55 35.45
N GLN A 1045 -36.55 -19.30 35.20
CA GLN A 1045 -36.56 -20.75 35.44
C GLN A 1045 -35.59 -21.44 34.49
N ALA A 1046 -34.56 -22.10 35.01
CA ALA A 1046 -33.57 -22.81 34.21
C ALA A 1046 -33.40 -24.26 34.71
N GLU A 1047 -33.45 -25.23 33.80
CA GLU A 1047 -33.35 -26.68 34.10
C GLU A 1047 -32.45 -27.39 33.08
N PHE A 1048 -31.74 -28.43 33.53
CA PHE A 1048 -30.94 -29.26 32.62
C PHE A 1048 -31.79 -30.40 32.08
N ALA A 1049 -31.86 -30.52 30.75
CA ALA A 1049 -32.52 -31.62 30.07
C ALA A 1049 -31.68 -32.06 28.86
N GLY A 1050 -31.26 -33.33 28.82
CA GLY A 1050 -30.57 -33.91 27.66
C GLY A 1050 -29.23 -33.27 27.29
N GLY A 1051 -28.46 -32.76 28.28
CA GLY A 1051 -27.18 -32.08 28.02
C GLY A 1051 -27.32 -30.63 27.54
N VAL A 1052 -28.53 -30.09 27.54
CA VAL A 1052 -28.86 -28.72 27.16
C VAL A 1052 -29.47 -28.01 28.37
N LEU A 1053 -29.15 -26.73 28.56
CA LEU A 1053 -29.73 -25.89 29.61
C LEU A 1053 -31.00 -25.23 29.04
N ARG A 1054 -32.16 -25.66 29.48
CA ARG A 1054 -33.44 -25.07 29.09
C ARG A 1054 -33.76 -23.91 30.02
N CYS A 1055 -34.01 -22.74 29.45
CA CYS A 1055 -34.25 -21.49 30.16
C CYS A 1055 -35.62 -20.95 29.74
N GLY A 1056 -36.56 -20.88 30.68
CA GLY A 1056 -37.96 -20.60 30.42
C GLY A 1056 -38.66 -21.73 29.65
N GLU A 1057 -39.72 -21.37 28.93
CA GLU A 1057 -40.57 -22.35 28.24
C GLU A 1057 -40.03 -22.75 26.86
N TYR A 1058 -39.31 -21.85 26.17
CA TYR A 1058 -38.94 -22.03 24.76
C TYR A 1058 -37.45 -21.85 24.41
N VAL A 1059 -36.59 -21.41 25.34
CA VAL A 1059 -35.17 -21.12 25.05
C VAL A 1059 -34.28 -22.22 25.59
N THR A 1060 -33.28 -22.62 24.81
CA THR A 1060 -32.33 -23.66 25.17
C THR A 1060 -30.91 -23.22 24.85
N LEU A 1061 -29.97 -23.51 25.74
CA LEU A 1061 -28.54 -23.26 25.57
C LEU A 1061 -27.79 -24.57 25.52
N ARG A 1062 -27.07 -24.79 24.42
CA ARG A 1062 -26.19 -25.95 24.22
C ARG A 1062 -24.75 -25.49 24.08
N LYS A 1063 -23.85 -26.25 24.69
CA LYS A 1063 -22.41 -26.13 24.46
C LYS A 1063 -22.03 -27.10 23.34
N VAL A 1064 -21.51 -26.59 22.23
CA VAL A 1064 -21.07 -27.38 21.06
C VAL A 1064 -19.54 -27.29 20.97
N GLY A 1065 -18.88 -28.45 20.98
CA GLY A 1065 -17.44 -28.56 20.79
C GLY A 1065 -17.10 -29.83 20.03
N ASP A 1066 -16.09 -29.76 19.16
CA ASP A 1066 -15.62 -30.91 18.38
C ASP A 1066 -14.99 -31.96 19.30
N ALA A 1067 -15.62 -33.14 19.38
CA ALA A 1067 -15.17 -34.24 20.24
C ALA A 1067 -14.00 -35.06 19.65
N SER A 1068 -13.39 -34.63 18.55
CA SER A 1068 -12.34 -35.38 17.84
C SER A 1068 -10.92 -35.17 18.39
N HIS A 1069 -10.67 -34.13 19.20
CA HIS A 1069 -9.36 -33.89 19.80
C HIS A 1069 -9.30 -34.38 21.26
N LYS A 1070 -9.05 -35.68 21.44
CA LYS A 1070 -8.49 -36.20 22.70
C LYS A 1070 -7.01 -35.81 22.80
N GLY A 1071 -6.75 -34.57 23.19
CA GLY A 1071 -5.41 -34.08 23.48
C GLY A 1071 -5.35 -32.58 23.69
N GLY A 1072 -5.51 -32.15 24.94
CA GLY A 1072 -4.84 -30.99 25.57
C GLY A 1072 -4.87 -29.59 24.95
N GLY A 1073 -5.56 -29.33 23.83
CA GLY A 1073 -5.62 -28.01 23.20
C GLY A 1073 -6.96 -27.32 23.39
N SER A 1074 -6.93 -26.03 23.73
CA SER A 1074 -8.08 -25.12 23.81
C SER A 1074 -8.81 -25.02 22.46
N GLY A 1075 -9.78 -25.89 22.22
CA GLY A 1075 -10.74 -25.73 21.14
C GLY A 1075 -11.76 -24.66 21.51
N THR A 1076 -12.06 -23.74 20.60
CA THR A 1076 -13.09 -22.70 20.76
C THR A 1076 -14.45 -23.35 20.99
N GLN A 1077 -14.90 -23.36 22.25
CA GLN A 1077 -16.18 -23.92 22.63
C GLN A 1077 -17.29 -22.93 22.26
N GLN A 1078 -18.16 -23.32 21.34
CA GLN A 1078 -19.27 -22.48 20.92
C GLN A 1078 -20.51 -22.72 21.79
N ILE A 1079 -21.18 -21.65 22.20
CA ILE A 1079 -22.45 -21.72 22.92
C ILE A 1079 -23.55 -21.36 21.92
N VAL A 1080 -24.43 -22.31 21.66
CA VAL A 1080 -25.57 -22.14 20.76
C VAL A 1080 -26.81 -21.90 21.60
N ILE A 1081 -27.50 -20.78 21.36
CA ILE A 1081 -28.80 -20.46 21.95
C ILE A 1081 -29.87 -20.72 20.90
N GLU A 1082 -30.71 -21.73 21.13
CA GLU A 1082 -31.80 -22.15 20.25
C GLU A 1082 -33.16 -21.85 20.91
N GLY A 1083 -34.05 -21.18 20.19
CA GLY A 1083 -35.41 -20.86 20.66
C GLY A 1083 -36.11 -19.86 19.73
N PRO A 1084 -37.44 -19.71 19.85
CA PRO A 1084 -38.17 -18.64 19.14
C PRO A 1084 -37.68 -17.28 19.65
N LEU A 1085 -37.68 -16.27 18.76
CA LEU A 1085 -37.24 -14.91 19.08
C LEU A 1085 -38.26 -14.20 20.00
N CYS A 1086 -38.28 -14.58 21.28
CA CYS A 1086 -39.14 -14.03 22.32
C CYS A 1086 -38.34 -13.14 23.30
N GLU A 1087 -39.04 -12.43 24.18
CA GLU A 1087 -38.41 -11.55 25.18
C GLU A 1087 -37.40 -12.31 26.06
N ASP A 1088 -37.73 -13.53 26.46
CA ASP A 1088 -36.84 -14.41 27.21
C ASP A 1088 -35.55 -14.75 26.45
N TYR A 1089 -35.63 -14.98 25.12
CA TYR A 1089 -34.45 -15.26 24.29
C TYR A 1089 -33.45 -14.11 24.32
N TYR A 1090 -33.93 -12.88 24.14
CA TYR A 1090 -33.07 -11.70 24.17
C TYR A 1090 -32.54 -11.38 25.57
N LYS A 1091 -33.38 -11.57 26.59
CA LYS A 1091 -33.00 -11.35 28.00
C LYS A 1091 -31.91 -12.33 28.45
N ILE A 1092 -32.05 -13.62 28.11
CA ILE A 1092 -31.04 -14.64 28.41
C ILE A 1092 -29.75 -14.39 27.62
N ARG A 1093 -29.86 -13.94 26.36
CA ARG A 1093 -28.71 -13.54 25.53
C ARG A 1093 -27.98 -12.32 26.10
N GLU A 1094 -28.70 -11.29 26.53
CA GLU A 1094 -28.13 -10.09 27.16
C GLU A 1094 -27.44 -10.44 28.48
N TYR A 1095 -28.06 -11.27 29.30
CA TYR A 1095 -27.46 -11.81 30.52
C TYR A 1095 -26.19 -12.62 30.26
N LEU A 1096 -26.15 -13.39 29.17
CA LEU A 1096 -24.95 -14.10 28.75
C LEU A 1096 -23.81 -13.13 28.38
N TYR A 1097 -24.06 -12.16 27.50
CA TYR A 1097 -23.02 -11.23 27.02
C TYR A 1097 -22.63 -10.13 28.02
N SER A 1098 -23.52 -9.76 28.94
CA SER A 1098 -23.25 -8.74 29.97
C SER A 1098 -22.25 -9.21 31.02
N GLN A 1099 -22.22 -10.51 31.31
CA GLN A 1099 -21.36 -11.07 32.35
C GLN A 1099 -20.19 -11.90 31.80
N PHE A 1100 -20.32 -12.49 30.61
CA PHE A 1100 -19.33 -13.42 30.09
C PHE A 1100 -18.74 -12.94 28.76
N TYR A 1101 -17.43 -12.69 28.75
CA TYR A 1101 -16.65 -12.58 27.52
C TYR A 1101 -15.96 -13.92 27.25
N LEU A 1102 -16.36 -14.56 26.15
CA LEU A 1102 -15.68 -15.74 25.61
C LEU A 1102 -14.47 -15.23 24.83
N LEU A 1103 -13.26 -15.63 25.25
CA LEU A 1103 -12.00 -15.37 24.52
C LEU A 1103 -11.87 -16.29 23.32
#